data_AF-A0A2S5CIU5-F1
#
_entry.id   AF-A0A2S5CIU5-F1
#
_cell.length_a   1.000
_cell.length_b   1.000
_cell.length_c   1.000
_cell.angle_alpha   90.00
_cell.angle_beta   90.00
_cell.angle_gamma   90.00
#
_symmetry.space_group_name_H-M   'P 1'
#
loop_
_entity.id
_entity.type
_entity.pdbx_description
1 polymer ?
#
loop_
_entity_poly.entity_id
_entity_poly.type
_entity_poly.pdbx_seq_one_letter_code
_entity_poly.pdbx_strand_id
1 'polypeptide(L)'
;MIEGSRQLPMQHITVRVPWHDNGWNGTFCNKPCVNTSCTVLPRIASGRDDSHEADKAGTSIEGLEQNKLPPCVDEHGTLMAKFSQVLLKNHPYTQSASVTHGHFEATPYTIQPYSVAVIPFRWMLKENTESRSEDLQLDYNTNREPKMDWQDAWIQEGKNQRIMLDSFFSAVKPDESLVFFYAKRTPLIEDPRRVIIGVGRVKSVGKPAEYRYKRDKPANAISGFLWERGIGHSIRPNGKEGFLLPYQHLLDLAEADVSIDLAACTAFAPDEHFESYSYGSELLPQDGAIASLLAIEKAIKAMCVYFEAPWQEYLKWIDNELNRLWQIRGAFPGLGAAFNAFGLPHGNLLAWYLSADEESGNNPWPLLEKALSDSSSLPDYLQQGLGDTLYQKWQKLPPERRALLALLSRFTLTNSQAKRWYQPTEREKAGISTLTTDGEILANPYRIYEEDRLQLDAIAFAIIDRGMFPPENLRKDFPIPEPSQIKEAVDKRRIRALMIQVLEEAGSKGHTLLPDNWLIQQIRDLAMKPECPLDIDTLGVVSDFISPFVEAIELKNGNKGFQLDRYIETAQSIKSIIIKRQKGRLHEGDYDWAALVDAAIESGSKSVTDANESLARKEKSKALEMLFKSRVSVLMGAAGTGKSTLIKALCNIDAVKKGGVLLLAPTGKARVRLEQTSGQFGKGKTIAQFLNGLQRYDGNTGRYFINTNAGKSSAHKTVVIDECSMLTEEQLAGLLDAIKGVERLVLVGDPKQLPPIGAGRPYVDIVQQLMPENIDSLFPKVSYCYAELTVTRRQQNQGLGERVDILLANAFSGKSQDAGADEVWNILDNDETPYVKLVKWNQPDQLFELLTQHIVKELHLTSDQDEVGFECSLGGTAGRTHVFFNTAYGDKPGASEKAENWQILSPHRAAQSGVEVINRYIQAKFRRDAIYLSSKTGYAKRIPNPAGPQGIIWGDKVINIKNDGKRKVFPDKENHYVANGDIGIVTGYYKKKGQKFFNKIEVELSAQPGFGYKYWPNEFDAQEATPPLELAYALTVHKTQGSEFGTTFLIIPNPCRLLSREMLYTALTRHKNKVVILHQGDFKELVKLVMKAIRILPNE
;
A
#
# COMPACT_ATOMS: atom_id res chain seq x y z
N MET A 1 -38.23 5.19 11.02
CA MET A 1 -37.62 5.84 9.84
C MET A 1 -38.47 7.05 9.47
N ILE A 2 -37.91 8.08 8.85
CA ILE A 2 -38.68 9.24 8.36
C ILE A 2 -39.16 9.04 6.91
N GLU A 3 -40.17 9.79 6.50
CA GLU A 3 -40.61 9.86 5.11
C GLU A 3 -39.45 10.31 4.19
N GLY A 4 -39.31 9.64 3.04
CA GLY A 4 -38.22 9.88 2.09
C GLY A 4 -37.00 8.95 2.23
N SER A 5 -36.94 8.16 3.32
CA SER A 5 -35.97 7.07 3.50
C SER A 5 -36.44 5.75 2.86
N ARG A 6 -35.54 4.78 2.74
CA ARG A 6 -35.83 3.46 2.15
C ARG A 6 -35.41 2.34 3.09
N GLN A 7 -36.26 1.31 3.16
CA GLN A 7 -35.89 0.07 3.83
C GLN A 7 -35.01 -0.76 2.89
N LEU A 8 -33.79 -1.02 3.33
CA LEU A 8 -32.83 -1.84 2.59
C LEU A 8 -32.96 -3.31 3.02
N PRO A 9 -32.53 -4.26 2.16
CA PRO A 9 -32.40 -5.66 2.55
C PRO A 9 -31.48 -5.84 3.76
N MET A 10 -31.70 -6.92 4.52
CA MET A 10 -30.85 -7.21 5.66
C MET A 10 -29.40 -7.40 5.22
N GLN A 11 -28.49 -6.69 5.88
CA GLN A 11 -27.05 -6.80 5.70
C GLN A 11 -26.35 -6.85 7.06
N HIS A 12 -25.06 -7.19 7.02
CA HIS A 12 -24.19 -7.16 8.18
C HIS A 12 -23.47 -5.83 8.26
N ILE A 13 -22.68 -5.64 9.31
CA ILE A 13 -21.95 -4.39 9.50
C ILE A 13 -20.51 -4.63 9.90
N THR A 14 -19.60 -3.85 9.33
CA THR A 14 -18.22 -3.78 9.79
C THR A 14 -18.04 -2.54 10.66
N VAL A 15 -17.18 -2.65 11.68
CA VAL A 15 -16.85 -1.53 12.56
C VAL A 15 -15.34 -1.48 12.76
N ARG A 16 -14.74 -0.34 12.40
CA ARG A 16 -13.32 -0.09 12.59
C ARG A 16 -13.03 0.14 14.07
N VAL A 17 -12.00 -0.52 14.59
CA VAL A 17 -11.48 -0.32 15.94
C VAL A 17 -9.97 -0.04 15.87
N PRO A 18 -9.40 0.79 16.75
CA PRO A 18 -7.96 0.87 16.90
C PRO A 18 -7.44 -0.44 17.47
N TRP A 19 -6.20 -0.79 17.18
CA TRP A 19 -5.54 -1.83 17.96
C TRP A 19 -5.44 -1.40 19.44
N HIS A 20 -5.85 -2.27 20.35
CA HIS A 20 -5.75 -2.08 21.79
C HIS A 20 -5.03 -3.28 22.40
N ASP A 21 -3.89 -3.06 23.04
CA ASP A 21 -3.06 -4.13 23.60
C ASP A 21 -3.68 -4.79 24.85
N ASN A 22 -4.67 -4.14 25.48
CA ASN A 22 -5.42 -4.68 26.62
C ASN A 22 -6.86 -5.14 26.28
N GLY A 23 -7.09 -5.59 25.04
CA GLY A 23 -8.35 -6.28 24.67
C GLY A 23 -9.63 -5.43 24.70
N TRP A 24 -9.53 -4.10 24.47
CA TRP A 24 -10.66 -3.17 24.34
C TRP A 24 -11.64 -3.13 25.54
N ASN A 25 -11.20 -3.57 26.71
CA ASN A 25 -12.04 -3.82 27.90
C ASN A 25 -12.46 -2.56 28.68
N GLY A 26 -12.19 -1.35 28.16
CA GLY A 26 -12.44 -0.09 28.87
C GLY A 26 -11.31 0.31 29.82
N THR A 27 -10.07 0.03 29.46
CA THR A 27 -8.87 0.47 30.18
C THR A 27 -7.95 1.26 29.25
N PHE A 28 -6.95 1.94 29.80
CA PHE A 28 -5.79 2.37 29.01
C PHE A 28 -5.00 1.16 28.50
N CYS A 29 -4.27 1.34 27.40
CA CYS A 29 -3.33 0.34 26.92
C CYS A 29 -2.30 -0.05 28.00
N ASN A 30 -1.77 -1.27 27.97
CA ASN A 30 -0.72 -1.74 28.88
C ASN A 30 0.64 -1.09 28.57
N LYS A 31 0.93 -0.89 27.28
CA LYS A 31 2.15 -0.23 26.79
C LYS A 31 1.74 0.82 25.74
N PRO A 32 1.08 1.92 26.12
CA PRO A 32 0.51 2.88 25.17
C PRO A 32 1.59 3.42 24.22
N CYS A 33 2.74 3.90 24.75
CA CYS A 33 3.85 4.45 23.96
C CYS A 33 4.35 3.50 22.85
N VAL A 34 4.24 2.20 23.07
CA VAL A 34 4.68 1.15 22.16
C VAL A 34 3.61 0.83 21.12
N ASN A 35 2.33 0.96 21.47
CA ASN A 35 1.21 0.77 20.56
C ASN A 35 1.12 1.92 19.53
N THR A 36 1.86 1.79 18.43
CA THR A 36 1.68 2.68 17.27
C THR A 36 0.63 2.17 16.30
N SER A 37 0.19 0.92 16.39
CA SER A 37 -0.82 0.39 15.46
C SER A 37 -2.09 1.25 15.43
N CYS A 38 -2.51 1.82 16.58
CA CYS A 38 -3.68 2.70 16.67
C CYS A 38 -3.50 4.10 16.06
N THR A 39 -2.26 4.59 15.89
CA THR A 39 -1.99 5.96 15.38
C THR A 39 -2.20 6.10 13.87
N VAL A 40 -2.47 4.98 13.18
CA VAL A 40 -2.98 5.02 11.79
C VAL A 40 -4.29 5.79 11.69
N LEU A 41 -5.03 5.94 12.80
CA LEU A 41 -6.24 6.74 12.89
C LEU A 41 -5.88 8.21 13.23
N PRO A 42 -6.17 9.20 12.36
CA PRO A 42 -5.74 10.58 12.54
C PRO A 42 -6.17 11.23 13.87
N ARG A 43 -7.36 10.89 14.37
CA ARG A 43 -7.87 11.40 15.67
C ARG A 43 -7.01 10.92 16.84
N ILE A 44 -6.60 9.65 16.83
CA ILE A 44 -5.72 9.09 17.86
C ILE A 44 -4.33 9.71 17.71
N ALA A 45 -3.79 9.73 16.50
CA ALA A 45 -2.49 10.34 16.23
C ALA A 45 -2.36 11.79 16.75
N SER A 46 -3.39 12.61 16.54
CA SER A 46 -3.36 14.04 16.89
C SER A 46 -3.80 14.35 18.32
N GLY A 47 -4.67 13.53 18.93
CA GLY A 47 -5.24 13.76 20.25
C GLY A 47 -4.54 13.03 21.40
N ARG A 48 -3.55 12.20 21.10
CA ARG A 48 -2.89 11.33 22.07
C ARG A 48 -1.85 12.08 22.92
N ASP A 49 -1.93 11.86 24.23
CA ASP A 49 -0.96 12.35 25.21
C ASP A 49 -0.17 11.15 25.75
N ASP A 50 1.05 10.96 25.24
CA ASP A 50 1.86 9.79 25.59
C ASP A 50 2.25 9.76 27.06
N SER A 51 2.48 10.92 27.70
CA SER A 51 2.89 10.96 29.11
C SER A 51 1.71 10.57 30.00
N HIS A 52 0.54 11.19 29.78
CA HIS A 52 -0.65 10.91 30.56
C HIS A 52 -1.13 9.46 30.37
N GLU A 53 -1.11 8.95 29.13
CA GLU A 53 -1.51 7.56 28.87
C GLU A 53 -0.53 6.56 29.48
N ALA A 54 0.78 6.82 29.44
CA ALA A 54 1.79 5.97 30.08
C ALA A 54 1.62 5.93 31.60
N ASP A 55 1.36 7.08 32.24
CA ASP A 55 1.11 7.17 33.68
C ASP A 55 -0.15 6.41 34.12
N LYS A 56 -1.10 6.20 33.19
CA LYS A 56 -2.37 5.52 33.41
C LYS A 56 -2.43 4.11 32.83
N ALA A 57 -1.31 3.57 32.34
CA ALA A 57 -1.26 2.30 31.64
C ALA A 57 -1.99 1.17 32.40
N GLY A 58 -2.83 0.41 31.70
CA GLY A 58 -3.61 -0.71 32.24
C GLY A 58 -4.75 -0.35 33.21
N THR A 59 -4.93 0.92 33.59
CA THR A 59 -5.99 1.35 34.52
C THR A 59 -7.36 1.50 33.84
N SER A 60 -8.45 1.31 34.58
CA SER A 60 -9.83 1.50 34.07
C SER A 60 -10.11 2.97 33.76
N ILE A 61 -10.84 3.23 32.68
CA ILE A 61 -11.33 4.58 32.35
C ILE A 61 -12.69 4.90 32.98
N GLU A 62 -13.30 3.94 33.68
CA GLU A 62 -14.62 4.11 34.30
C GLU A 62 -14.64 5.30 35.26
N GLY A 63 -15.63 6.17 35.10
CA GLY A 63 -15.80 7.36 35.94
C GLY A 63 -14.83 8.51 35.66
N LEU A 64 -13.95 8.40 34.66
CA LEU A 64 -13.10 9.52 34.24
C LEU A 64 -13.90 10.61 33.52
N GLU A 65 -13.49 11.85 33.74
CA GLU A 65 -13.99 13.01 33.00
C GLU A 65 -13.53 12.95 31.54
N GLN A 66 -14.33 13.49 30.61
CA GLN A 66 -14.07 13.38 29.16
C GLN A 66 -12.70 13.91 28.71
N ASN A 67 -12.19 14.96 29.35
CA ASN A 67 -10.87 15.54 29.04
C ASN A 67 -9.69 14.67 29.51
N LYS A 68 -9.95 13.62 30.29
CA LYS A 68 -8.94 12.64 30.77
C LYS A 68 -9.02 11.30 30.04
N LEU A 69 -10.03 11.12 29.17
CA LEU A 69 -10.18 9.92 28.36
C LEU A 69 -9.14 9.88 27.23
N PRO A 70 -8.59 8.71 26.91
CA PRO A 70 -7.72 8.57 25.76
C PRO A 70 -8.52 8.75 24.46
N PRO A 71 -7.92 9.30 23.38
CA PRO A 71 -8.62 9.58 22.13
C PRO A 71 -9.14 8.31 21.42
N CYS A 72 -8.64 7.13 21.80
CA CYS A 72 -9.13 5.86 21.26
C CYS A 72 -10.59 5.57 21.66
N VAL A 73 -11.13 6.19 22.71
CA VAL A 73 -12.55 6.04 23.11
C VAL A 73 -13.49 6.51 21.99
N ASP A 74 -13.20 7.65 21.36
CA ASP A 74 -13.95 8.20 20.22
C ASP A 74 -13.73 7.42 18.91
N GLU A 75 -12.87 6.39 18.92
CA GLU A 75 -12.65 5.47 17.80
C GLU A 75 -12.99 4.02 18.17
N HIS A 76 -13.87 3.80 19.16
CA HIS A 76 -14.34 2.46 19.58
C HIS A 76 -13.29 1.60 20.32
N GLY A 77 -12.29 2.22 20.94
CA GLY A 77 -11.26 1.53 21.75
C GLY A 77 -11.80 0.78 22.99
N THR A 78 -13.09 0.92 23.28
CA THR A 78 -13.74 0.42 24.49
C THR A 78 -14.90 -0.54 24.19
N LEU A 79 -14.88 -1.22 23.02
CA LEU A 79 -15.98 -2.08 22.58
C LEU A 79 -16.35 -3.16 23.61
N MET A 80 -15.39 -3.65 24.41
CA MET A 80 -15.62 -4.67 25.44
C MET A 80 -15.87 -4.08 26.84
N ALA A 81 -16.08 -2.77 26.97
CA ALA A 81 -16.34 -2.13 28.26
C ALA A 81 -17.63 -2.65 28.91
N LYS A 82 -17.56 -2.91 30.21
CA LYS A 82 -18.66 -3.46 31.02
C LYS A 82 -19.57 -2.38 31.63
N PHE A 83 -19.27 -1.12 31.36
CA PHE A 83 -19.94 0.06 31.91
C PHE A 83 -20.31 1.02 30.79
N SER A 84 -21.27 1.91 31.06
CA SER A 84 -21.67 2.94 30.12
C SER A 84 -20.69 4.11 30.13
N GLN A 85 -20.55 4.78 28.99
CA GLN A 85 -19.67 5.94 28.84
C GLN A 85 -20.46 7.08 28.22
N VAL A 86 -20.37 8.27 28.82
CA VAL A 86 -21.03 9.47 28.33
C VAL A 86 -19.99 10.36 27.65
N LEU A 87 -20.19 10.59 26.35
CA LEU A 87 -19.36 11.46 25.54
C LEU A 87 -20.15 12.73 25.22
N LEU A 88 -19.56 13.91 25.46
CA LEU A 88 -20.15 15.17 25.05
C LEU A 88 -19.74 15.47 23.60
N LYS A 89 -20.70 15.41 22.68
CA LYS A 89 -20.51 15.61 21.24
C LYS A 89 -20.79 17.05 20.86
N ASN A 90 -19.81 17.71 20.27
CA ASN A 90 -19.91 19.08 19.77
C ASN A 90 -20.06 19.08 18.26
N HIS A 91 -20.95 19.92 17.73
CA HIS A 91 -21.08 20.06 16.28
C HIS A 91 -19.80 20.70 15.70
N PRO A 92 -19.15 20.11 14.67
CA PRO A 92 -17.86 20.60 14.16
C PRO A 92 -17.85 22.07 13.71
N TYR A 93 -18.97 22.55 13.19
CA TYR A 93 -19.10 23.90 12.64
C TYR A 93 -19.70 24.95 13.58
N THR A 94 -19.95 24.67 14.87
CA THR A 94 -20.57 25.64 15.78
C THR A 94 -19.79 26.96 15.88
N GLN A 95 -18.45 26.89 15.78
CA GLN A 95 -17.58 28.07 15.83
C GLN A 95 -17.30 28.68 14.45
N SER A 96 -17.06 27.84 13.43
CA SER A 96 -16.68 28.30 12.09
C SER A 96 -17.86 28.78 11.24
N ALA A 97 -19.08 28.33 11.55
CA ALA A 97 -20.31 28.67 10.86
C ALA A 97 -21.36 29.18 11.86
N SER A 98 -21.04 30.24 12.59
CA SER A 98 -21.88 30.71 13.72
C SER A 98 -23.31 31.08 13.33
N VAL A 99 -23.54 31.50 12.08
CA VAL A 99 -24.87 31.86 11.58
C VAL A 99 -25.76 30.62 11.37
N THR A 100 -25.19 29.57 10.77
CA THR A 100 -25.96 28.37 10.38
C THR A 100 -25.93 27.26 11.41
N HIS A 101 -24.87 27.17 12.22
CA HIS A 101 -24.63 26.07 13.18
C HIS A 101 -24.34 26.56 14.62
N GLY A 102 -24.27 27.87 14.85
CA GLY A 102 -23.90 28.42 16.16
C GLY A 102 -24.95 28.18 17.27
N HIS A 103 -26.16 27.79 16.88
CA HIS A 103 -27.27 27.45 17.77
C HIS A 103 -27.16 26.06 18.41
N PHE A 104 -26.34 25.16 17.86
CA PHE A 104 -26.11 23.84 18.44
C PHE A 104 -25.32 23.92 19.76
N GLU A 105 -25.68 23.06 20.69
CA GLU A 105 -25.04 22.87 21.98
C GLU A 105 -24.40 21.48 22.09
N ALA A 106 -23.41 21.38 22.97
CA ALA A 106 -22.78 20.15 23.36
C ALA A 106 -23.83 19.11 23.80
N THR A 107 -23.86 17.97 23.10
CA THR A 107 -24.92 16.96 23.24
C THR A 107 -24.35 15.70 23.89
N PRO A 108 -24.83 15.29 25.08
CA PRO A 108 -24.36 14.07 25.71
C PRO A 108 -24.86 12.85 24.94
N TYR A 109 -23.94 11.94 24.63
CA TYR A 109 -24.19 10.69 23.95
C TYR A 109 -23.69 9.54 24.80
N THR A 110 -24.57 8.58 25.12
CA THR A 110 -24.23 7.45 26.00
C THR A 110 -23.97 6.20 25.18
N ILE A 111 -22.75 5.68 25.25
CA ILE A 111 -22.39 4.35 24.78
C ILE A 111 -22.74 3.35 25.89
N GLN A 112 -23.58 2.38 25.59
CA GLN A 112 -23.99 1.33 26.54
C GLN A 112 -22.89 0.27 26.68
N PRO A 113 -22.88 -0.54 27.76
CA PRO A 113 -21.97 -1.67 27.89
C PRO A 113 -22.01 -2.58 26.65
N TYR A 114 -20.86 -3.13 26.25
CA TYR A 114 -20.72 -4.00 25.07
C TYR A 114 -21.36 -3.42 23.80
N SER A 115 -21.11 -2.13 23.56
CA SER A 115 -21.66 -1.40 22.43
C SER A 115 -20.62 -0.47 21.80
N VAL A 116 -20.86 -0.10 20.54
CA VAL A 116 -20.03 0.83 19.76
C VAL A 116 -20.88 1.90 19.08
N ALA A 117 -20.30 3.07 18.85
CA ALA A 117 -20.96 4.22 18.23
C ALA A 117 -20.76 4.22 16.70
N VAL A 118 -21.59 3.48 15.96
CA VAL A 118 -21.39 3.25 14.52
C VAL A 118 -21.65 4.51 13.71
N ILE A 119 -20.71 4.89 12.83
CA ILE A 119 -20.79 6.06 11.96
C ILE A 119 -20.59 5.66 10.48
N PRO A 120 -21.62 5.80 9.62
CA PRO A 120 -21.51 5.48 8.20
C PRO A 120 -20.93 6.65 7.39
N PHE A 121 -19.65 6.97 7.59
CA PHE A 121 -19.01 8.16 6.97
C PHE A 121 -19.22 8.25 5.45
N ARG A 122 -19.11 7.14 4.71
CA ARG A 122 -19.28 7.13 3.25
C ARG A 122 -20.66 7.62 2.81
N TRP A 123 -21.70 7.34 3.61
CA TRP A 123 -23.09 7.74 3.36
C TRP A 123 -23.37 9.20 3.66
N MET A 124 -22.48 9.86 4.41
CA MET A 124 -22.61 11.27 4.78
C MET A 124 -21.80 12.21 3.87
N LEU A 125 -21.01 11.66 2.92
CA LEU A 125 -20.26 12.42 1.93
C LEU A 125 -21.19 12.85 0.78
N LYS A 126 -21.25 14.15 0.48
CA LYS A 126 -22.10 14.73 -0.59
C LYS A 126 -21.79 14.10 -1.96
N GLU A 127 -20.52 13.90 -2.29
CA GLU A 127 -20.07 13.29 -3.54
C GLU A 127 -20.66 11.89 -3.78
N ASN A 128 -20.83 11.09 -2.71
CA ASN A 128 -21.42 9.76 -2.81
C ASN A 128 -22.95 9.78 -2.68
N THR A 129 -23.52 10.87 -2.19
CA THR A 129 -24.94 10.94 -1.82
C THR A 129 -25.83 11.12 -3.03
N GLU A 130 -25.41 11.92 -4.02
CA GLU A 130 -26.22 12.17 -5.22
C GLU A 130 -26.49 10.89 -6.00
N SER A 131 -25.44 10.16 -6.37
CA SER A 131 -25.58 8.87 -7.08
C SER A 131 -26.37 7.84 -6.28
N ARG A 132 -26.10 7.71 -4.97
CA ARG A 132 -26.84 6.77 -4.10
C ARG A 132 -28.31 7.16 -3.94
N SER A 133 -28.62 8.45 -3.89
CA SER A 133 -29.99 8.92 -3.76
C SER A 133 -30.78 8.66 -5.04
N GLU A 134 -30.14 8.76 -6.20
CA GLU A 134 -30.73 8.33 -7.47
C GLU A 134 -30.91 6.80 -7.53
N ASP A 135 -29.88 6.03 -7.19
CA ASP A 135 -29.92 4.56 -7.24
C ASP A 135 -30.98 3.96 -6.30
N LEU A 136 -31.10 4.53 -5.10
CA LEU A 136 -32.02 4.08 -4.05
C LEU A 136 -33.35 4.86 -4.05
N GLN A 137 -33.50 5.87 -4.91
CA GLN A 137 -34.66 6.76 -4.95
C GLN A 137 -34.96 7.41 -3.59
N LEU A 138 -33.95 8.02 -2.95
CA LEU A 138 -34.07 8.73 -1.68
C LEU A 138 -34.54 10.18 -1.88
N ASP A 139 -35.35 10.73 -0.97
CA ASP A 139 -35.77 12.16 -0.99
C ASP A 139 -34.68 13.11 -0.47
N TYR A 140 -33.43 12.87 -0.89
CA TYR A 140 -32.33 13.78 -0.64
C TYR A 140 -32.51 15.05 -1.48
N ASN A 141 -32.48 16.21 -0.84
CA ASN A 141 -32.74 17.48 -1.53
C ASN A 141 -31.62 18.48 -1.26
N THR A 142 -30.85 18.80 -2.29
CA THR A 142 -29.73 19.74 -2.25
C THR A 142 -30.15 21.16 -1.88
N ASN A 143 -31.40 21.56 -2.16
CA ASN A 143 -31.91 22.89 -1.80
C ASN A 143 -32.12 23.07 -0.29
N ARG A 144 -32.15 21.98 0.49
CA ARG A 144 -32.22 22.04 1.97
C ARG A 144 -30.85 22.33 2.59
N GLU A 145 -29.76 22.06 1.87
CA GLU A 145 -28.41 22.25 2.39
C GLU A 145 -28.09 23.74 2.60
N PRO A 146 -27.44 24.10 3.72
CA PRO A 146 -27.04 25.48 3.96
C PRO A 146 -25.98 25.93 2.95
N LYS A 147 -26.06 27.19 2.51
CA LYS A 147 -24.99 27.82 1.72
C LYS A 147 -23.83 28.17 2.63
N MET A 148 -22.66 27.59 2.35
CA MET A 148 -21.42 27.82 3.09
C MET A 148 -20.47 28.68 2.28
N ASP A 149 -19.64 29.48 2.94
CA ASP A 149 -18.64 30.36 2.29
C ASP A 149 -17.44 29.57 1.71
N TRP A 150 -17.43 28.25 1.88
CA TRP A 150 -16.42 27.31 1.40
C TRP A 150 -17.08 26.06 0.84
N GLN A 151 -16.33 25.30 0.04
CA GLN A 151 -16.79 24.02 -0.46
C GLN A 151 -16.80 22.99 0.67
N ASP A 152 -17.98 22.50 1.04
CA ASP A 152 -18.16 21.50 2.09
C ASP A 152 -18.47 20.12 1.50
N ALA A 153 -17.91 19.08 2.11
CA ALA A 153 -18.00 17.71 1.60
C ALA A 153 -19.10 16.86 2.27
N TRP A 154 -19.80 17.39 3.27
CA TRP A 154 -20.65 16.61 4.18
C TRP A 154 -22.10 17.08 4.17
N ILE A 155 -23.05 16.16 4.33
CA ILE A 155 -24.47 16.50 4.51
C ILE A 155 -24.67 17.22 5.84
N GLN A 156 -25.26 18.42 5.82
CA GLN A 156 -25.45 19.24 7.02
C GLN A 156 -26.89 19.23 7.52
N GLU A 157 -27.88 19.18 6.62
CA GLU A 157 -29.28 19.40 7.01
C GLU A 157 -29.91 18.14 7.63
N GLY A 158 -30.57 18.31 8.78
CA GLY A 158 -31.07 17.22 9.60
C GLY A 158 -32.04 16.25 8.92
N LYS A 159 -32.95 16.69 8.05
CA LYS A 159 -33.83 15.78 7.29
C LYS A 159 -33.02 14.97 6.28
N ASN A 160 -32.13 15.60 5.51
CA ASN A 160 -31.23 14.89 4.60
C ASN A 160 -30.36 13.87 5.36
N GLN A 161 -29.77 14.27 6.51
CA GLN A 161 -29.01 13.37 7.38
C GLN A 161 -29.87 12.18 7.84
N ARG A 162 -31.10 12.43 8.28
CA ARG A 162 -32.03 11.39 8.72
C ARG A 162 -32.41 10.43 7.60
N ILE A 163 -32.62 10.90 6.37
CA ILE A 163 -32.91 10.04 5.21
C ILE A 163 -31.78 9.04 4.98
N MET A 164 -30.54 9.52 4.98
CA MET A 164 -29.36 8.67 4.77
C MET A 164 -29.16 7.69 5.93
N LEU A 165 -29.17 8.19 7.17
CA LEU A 165 -28.95 7.37 8.37
C LEU A 165 -30.06 6.35 8.59
N ASP A 166 -31.33 6.73 8.46
CA ASP A 166 -32.44 5.79 8.61
C ASP A 166 -32.38 4.70 7.53
N SER A 167 -32.00 5.03 6.29
CA SER A 167 -31.86 4.04 5.22
C SER A 167 -30.69 3.08 5.50
N PHE A 168 -29.52 3.59 5.87
CA PHE A 168 -28.35 2.78 6.23
C PHE A 168 -28.68 1.78 7.36
N PHE A 169 -29.18 2.29 8.49
CA PHE A 169 -29.44 1.45 9.66
C PHE A 169 -30.67 0.54 9.49
N SER A 170 -31.51 0.76 8.47
CA SER A 170 -32.63 -0.14 8.16
C SER A 170 -32.17 -1.55 7.74
N ALA A 171 -30.98 -1.64 7.16
CA ALA A 171 -30.35 -2.90 6.74
C ALA A 171 -29.85 -3.74 7.93
N VAL A 172 -29.58 -3.11 9.07
CA VAL A 172 -29.00 -3.79 10.24
C VAL A 172 -30.12 -4.25 11.16
N LYS A 173 -30.31 -5.57 11.26
CA LYS A 173 -31.39 -6.20 12.01
C LYS A 173 -30.85 -6.84 13.30
N PRO A 174 -31.38 -6.47 14.49
CA PRO A 174 -31.06 -7.17 15.73
C PRO A 174 -31.29 -8.69 15.63
N ASP A 175 -30.41 -9.46 16.26
CA ASP A 175 -30.36 -10.93 16.31
C ASP A 175 -30.17 -11.66 14.97
N GLU A 176 -30.31 -10.96 13.84
CA GLU A 176 -30.09 -11.48 12.49
C GLU A 176 -28.76 -11.01 11.87
N SER A 177 -28.40 -9.73 12.03
CA SER A 177 -27.17 -9.18 11.47
C SER A 177 -25.95 -9.52 12.32
N LEU A 178 -24.84 -9.86 11.67
CA LEU A 178 -23.53 -9.94 12.28
C LEU A 178 -22.83 -8.57 12.29
N VAL A 179 -21.95 -8.38 13.27
CA VAL A 179 -20.99 -7.28 13.36
C VAL A 179 -19.57 -7.83 13.33
N PHE A 180 -18.76 -7.34 12.40
CA PHE A 180 -17.34 -7.66 12.27
C PHE A 180 -16.50 -6.48 12.72
N PHE A 181 -15.69 -6.68 13.76
CA PHE A 181 -14.73 -5.68 14.21
C PHE A 181 -13.42 -5.87 13.47
N TYR A 182 -12.84 -4.79 12.98
CA TYR A 182 -11.59 -4.86 12.24
C TYR A 182 -10.65 -3.71 12.58
N ALA A 183 -9.34 -3.93 12.41
CA ALA A 183 -8.32 -2.91 12.54
C ALA A 183 -7.65 -2.62 11.19
N LYS A 184 -7.37 -1.33 10.92
CA LYS A 184 -6.59 -0.92 9.74
C LYS A 184 -5.14 -1.40 9.80
N ARG A 185 -4.61 -1.56 11.01
CA ARG A 185 -3.25 -1.98 11.29
C ARG A 185 -3.19 -2.71 12.63
N THR A 186 -2.35 -3.73 12.69
CA THR A 186 -2.07 -4.51 13.91
C THR A 186 -0.56 -4.73 14.04
N PRO A 187 -0.07 -5.14 15.21
CA PRO A 187 1.33 -5.54 15.38
C PRO A 187 1.61 -6.98 14.91
N LEU A 188 0.60 -7.73 14.45
CA LEU A 188 0.75 -9.12 14.03
C LEU A 188 1.66 -9.27 12.81
N ILE A 189 1.54 -8.34 11.87
CA ILE A 189 2.15 -8.42 10.53
C ILE A 189 2.27 -7.02 9.93
N GLU A 190 3.28 -6.83 9.07
CA GLU A 190 3.40 -5.61 8.25
C GLU A 190 2.73 -5.82 6.89
N ASP A 191 1.40 -5.92 6.90
CA ASP A 191 0.55 -6.12 5.72
C ASP A 191 -0.48 -4.98 5.61
N PRO A 192 -0.73 -4.42 4.41
CA PRO A 192 -1.72 -3.34 4.23
C PRO A 192 -3.18 -3.79 4.36
N ARG A 193 -3.47 -5.10 4.30
CA ARG A 193 -4.81 -5.65 4.42
C ARG A 193 -5.40 -5.41 5.82
N ARG A 194 -6.72 -5.36 5.87
CA ARG A 194 -7.47 -5.14 7.12
C ARG A 194 -7.51 -6.44 7.90
N VAL A 195 -7.36 -6.36 9.22
CA VAL A 195 -7.38 -7.54 10.08
C VAL A 195 -8.70 -7.59 10.83
N ILE A 196 -9.43 -8.70 10.69
CA ILE A 196 -10.63 -8.96 11.48
C ILE A 196 -10.19 -9.32 12.90
N ILE A 197 -10.70 -8.57 13.87
CA ILE A 197 -10.41 -8.69 15.30
C ILE A 197 -11.40 -9.61 16.00
N GLY A 198 -12.65 -9.63 15.54
CA GLY A 198 -13.68 -10.45 16.15
C GLY A 198 -15.01 -10.30 15.44
N VAL A 199 -15.94 -11.17 15.79
CA VAL A 199 -17.27 -11.25 15.18
C VAL A 199 -18.31 -11.58 16.24
N GLY A 200 -19.50 -10.99 16.12
CA GLY A 200 -20.66 -11.34 16.94
C GLY A 200 -21.97 -10.96 16.25
N ARG A 201 -23.09 -11.15 16.96
CA ARG A 201 -24.42 -10.72 16.55
C ARG A 201 -24.70 -9.30 17.03
N VAL A 202 -25.39 -8.54 16.20
CA VAL A 202 -26.01 -7.26 16.59
C VAL A 202 -27.18 -7.57 17.52
N LYS A 203 -27.20 -6.99 18.72
CA LYS A 203 -28.27 -7.19 19.71
C LYS A 203 -29.21 -5.99 19.82
N SER A 204 -28.75 -4.81 19.43
CA SER A 204 -29.58 -3.61 19.43
C SER A 204 -29.04 -2.55 18.48
N VAL A 205 -29.93 -1.75 17.88
CA VAL A 205 -29.59 -0.56 17.10
C VAL A 205 -30.22 0.66 17.79
N GLY A 206 -29.40 1.63 18.17
CA GLY A 206 -29.80 2.83 18.88
C GLY A 206 -30.69 3.75 18.03
N LYS A 207 -31.46 4.61 18.70
CA LYS A 207 -32.26 5.63 18.03
C LYS A 207 -31.38 6.78 17.55
N PRO A 208 -31.75 7.47 16.44
CA PRO A 208 -31.09 8.71 16.03
C PRO A 208 -31.20 9.77 17.13
N ALA A 209 -30.10 10.48 17.38
CA ALA A 209 -30.01 11.54 18.37
C ALA A 209 -29.84 12.91 17.68
N GLU A 210 -30.74 13.85 17.96
CA GLU A 210 -30.63 15.23 17.48
C GLU A 210 -29.67 16.02 18.38
N TYR A 211 -28.92 16.97 17.82
CA TYR A 211 -28.13 17.89 18.62
C TYR A 211 -29.04 18.75 19.50
N ARG A 212 -28.59 19.01 20.74
CA ARG A 212 -29.19 20.01 21.63
C ARG A 212 -29.01 21.42 21.08
N TYR A 213 -29.85 22.34 21.54
CA TYR A 213 -29.85 23.73 21.14
C TYR A 213 -29.64 24.65 22.34
N LYS A 214 -28.86 25.72 22.17
CA LYS A 214 -28.56 26.69 23.25
C LYS A 214 -29.80 27.45 23.75
N ARG A 215 -30.87 27.50 22.94
CA ARG A 215 -32.21 28.09 23.18
C ARG A 215 -33.24 27.27 22.39
N ASP A 216 -34.51 27.66 22.37
CA ASP A 216 -35.48 27.10 21.42
C ASP A 216 -34.96 27.18 19.98
N LYS A 217 -35.19 26.13 19.19
CA LYS A 217 -34.76 26.07 17.78
C LYS A 217 -35.32 27.29 17.04
N PRO A 218 -34.47 28.17 16.47
CA PRO A 218 -34.96 29.29 15.68
C PRO A 218 -35.79 28.79 14.50
N ALA A 219 -36.92 29.43 14.19
CA ALA A 219 -37.89 28.93 13.18
C ALA A 219 -37.27 28.65 11.80
N ASN A 220 -36.18 29.34 11.44
CA ASN A 220 -35.48 29.20 10.16
C ASN A 220 -34.09 28.53 10.29
N ALA A 221 -33.76 27.95 11.44
CA ALA A 221 -32.48 27.28 11.66
C ALA A 221 -32.55 25.80 11.23
N ILE A 222 -31.45 25.31 10.67
CA ILE A 222 -31.31 23.91 10.30
C ILE A 222 -31.37 23.02 11.56
N SER A 223 -31.95 21.83 11.40
CA SER A 223 -31.75 20.71 12.33
C SER A 223 -30.43 20.01 12.03
N GLY A 224 -29.91 19.28 13.02
CA GLY A 224 -28.70 18.47 12.86
C GLY A 224 -28.77 17.26 13.77
N PHE A 225 -28.37 16.10 13.26
CA PHE A 225 -28.35 14.84 14.00
C PHE A 225 -26.91 14.36 14.19
N LEU A 226 -26.67 13.71 15.33
CA LEU A 226 -25.48 12.88 15.49
C LEU A 226 -25.54 11.76 14.46
N TRP A 227 -24.45 11.57 13.73
CA TRP A 227 -24.34 10.53 12.71
C TRP A 227 -24.18 9.14 13.33
N GLU A 228 -23.76 9.08 14.59
CA GLU A 228 -23.50 7.85 15.33
C GLU A 228 -24.77 7.23 15.95
N ARG A 229 -24.95 5.91 15.77
CA ARG A 229 -25.94 5.11 16.51
C ARG A 229 -25.27 3.99 17.27
N GLY A 230 -25.70 3.79 18.51
CA GLY A 230 -25.16 2.74 19.37
C GLY A 230 -25.57 1.38 18.85
N ILE A 231 -24.61 0.53 18.50
CA ILE A 231 -24.84 -0.88 18.21
C ILE A 231 -24.35 -1.70 19.39
N GLY A 232 -25.27 -2.43 20.02
CA GLY A 232 -24.94 -3.43 21.03
C GLY A 232 -24.59 -4.76 20.37
N HIS A 233 -23.58 -5.45 20.89
CA HIS A 233 -23.12 -6.73 20.34
C HIS A 233 -23.10 -7.85 21.37
N SER A 234 -23.15 -9.09 20.88
CA SER A 234 -23.22 -10.30 21.69
C SER A 234 -21.89 -10.84 22.19
N ILE A 235 -20.75 -10.34 21.69
CA ILE A 235 -19.42 -10.84 22.06
C ILE A 235 -19.23 -10.78 23.58
N ARG A 236 -18.91 -11.93 24.20
CA ARG A 236 -18.61 -12.06 25.63
C ARG A 236 -17.38 -12.97 25.80
N PRO A 237 -16.66 -12.87 26.94
CA PRO A 237 -15.51 -13.72 27.21
C PRO A 237 -15.79 -15.24 27.17
N ASN A 238 -17.07 -15.65 27.27
CA ASN A 238 -17.47 -17.06 27.16
C ASN A 238 -17.60 -17.57 25.72
N GLY A 239 -17.53 -16.70 24.70
CA GLY A 239 -17.48 -17.12 23.30
C GLY A 239 -18.76 -17.68 22.67
N LYS A 240 -19.91 -17.67 23.35
CA LYS A 240 -21.11 -18.43 22.92
C LYS A 240 -21.82 -17.88 21.69
N GLU A 241 -21.90 -16.56 21.56
CA GLU A 241 -22.57 -15.88 20.45
C GLU A 241 -21.57 -14.91 19.78
N GLY A 242 -20.41 -15.42 19.41
CA GLY A 242 -19.31 -14.63 18.87
C GLY A 242 -18.20 -14.36 19.89
N PHE A 243 -17.05 -13.93 19.38
CA PHE A 243 -15.78 -13.90 20.09
C PHE A 243 -14.82 -12.87 19.48
N LEU A 244 -13.82 -12.48 20.27
CA LEU A 244 -12.62 -11.83 19.77
C LEU A 244 -11.57 -12.91 19.48
N LEU A 245 -10.79 -12.72 18.43
CA LEU A 245 -9.63 -13.55 18.16
C LEU A 245 -8.56 -13.23 19.22
N PRO A 246 -7.95 -14.24 19.85
CA PRO A 246 -7.01 -14.08 20.97
C PRO A 246 -5.61 -13.60 20.51
N TYR A 247 -5.56 -12.54 19.70
CA TYR A 247 -4.33 -12.04 19.10
C TYR A 247 -3.33 -11.48 20.11
N GLN A 248 -3.78 -10.88 21.22
CA GLN A 248 -2.88 -10.43 22.28
C GLN A 248 -2.06 -11.60 22.83
N HIS A 249 -2.73 -12.72 23.13
CA HIS A 249 -2.06 -13.93 23.62
C HIS A 249 -1.14 -14.54 22.55
N LEU A 250 -1.57 -14.56 21.28
CA LEU A 250 -0.73 -15.01 20.17
C LEU A 250 0.55 -14.18 20.03
N LEU A 251 0.48 -12.86 20.23
CA LEU A 251 1.65 -11.98 20.19
C LEU A 251 2.60 -12.27 21.36
N ASP A 252 2.07 -12.45 22.57
CA ASP A 252 2.89 -12.82 23.74
C ASP A 252 3.65 -14.13 23.49
N LEU A 253 3.02 -15.12 22.85
CA LEU A 253 3.67 -16.38 22.46
C LEU A 253 4.72 -16.17 21.37
N ALA A 254 4.43 -15.34 20.36
CA ALA A 254 5.34 -15.08 19.25
C ALA A 254 6.56 -14.23 19.65
N GLU A 255 6.48 -13.46 20.74
CA GLU A 255 7.65 -12.82 21.34
C GLU A 255 8.64 -13.85 21.90
N ALA A 256 8.16 -15.00 22.38
CA ALA A 256 8.98 -16.10 22.89
C ALA A 256 9.39 -17.12 21.81
N ASP A 257 8.54 -17.36 20.81
CA ASP A 257 8.77 -18.32 19.73
C ASP A 257 8.61 -17.68 18.34
N VAL A 258 9.76 -17.45 17.70
CA VAL A 258 9.85 -16.81 16.38
C VAL A 258 9.27 -17.68 15.26
N SER A 259 9.15 -19.00 15.48
CA SER A 259 8.71 -19.96 14.47
C SER A 259 7.21 -19.87 14.16
N ILE A 260 6.42 -19.26 15.05
CA ILE A 260 4.96 -19.13 14.91
C ILE A 260 4.60 -18.30 13.66
N ASP A 261 3.90 -18.89 12.70
CA ASP A 261 3.43 -18.16 11.53
C ASP A 261 2.22 -17.25 11.85
N LEU A 262 2.53 -16.04 12.34
CA LEU A 262 1.55 -14.98 12.59
C LEU A 262 0.67 -14.66 11.38
N ALA A 263 1.20 -14.76 10.14
CA ALA A 263 0.42 -14.44 8.95
C ALA A 263 -0.66 -15.50 8.71
N ALA A 264 -0.31 -16.79 8.87
CA ALA A 264 -1.29 -17.89 8.79
C ALA A 264 -2.35 -17.82 9.90
N CYS A 265 -1.97 -17.33 11.09
CA CYS A 265 -2.87 -17.15 12.24
C CYS A 265 -3.73 -15.88 12.17
N THR A 266 -3.54 -15.01 11.16
CA THR A 266 -4.26 -13.74 11.05
C THR A 266 -5.46 -13.86 10.11
N ALA A 267 -6.65 -13.50 10.61
CA ALA A 267 -7.86 -13.39 9.80
C ALA A 267 -7.88 -12.06 9.05
N PHE A 268 -7.56 -12.09 7.76
CA PHE A 268 -7.67 -10.92 6.90
C PHE A 268 -9.11 -10.68 6.45
N ALA A 269 -9.48 -9.43 6.31
CA ALA A 269 -10.68 -9.06 5.58
C ALA A 269 -10.56 -9.54 4.12
N PRO A 270 -11.64 -10.11 3.55
CA PRO A 270 -11.64 -10.54 2.16
C PRO A 270 -11.36 -9.38 1.19
N ASP A 271 -10.42 -9.57 0.27
CA ASP A 271 -9.97 -8.52 -0.65
C ASP A 271 -11.11 -8.04 -1.57
N GLU A 272 -12.01 -8.93 -1.97
CA GLU A 272 -13.19 -8.61 -2.78
C GLU A 272 -14.23 -7.73 -2.05
N HIS A 273 -14.09 -7.56 -0.74
CA HIS A 273 -14.94 -6.71 0.10
C HIS A 273 -14.14 -5.64 0.85
N PHE A 274 -12.93 -5.31 0.37
CA PHE A 274 -12.03 -4.35 1.01
C PHE A 274 -12.69 -2.98 1.31
N GLU A 275 -13.57 -2.50 0.42
CA GLU A 275 -14.30 -1.24 0.65
C GLU A 275 -15.18 -1.26 1.90
N SER A 276 -15.87 -2.39 2.18
CA SER A 276 -16.64 -2.57 3.41
C SER A 276 -15.75 -2.55 4.66
N TYR A 277 -14.44 -2.76 4.52
CA TYR A 277 -13.45 -2.69 5.60
C TYR A 277 -12.55 -1.45 5.53
N SER A 278 -12.97 -0.40 4.81
CA SER A 278 -12.17 0.82 4.68
C SER A 278 -12.68 1.97 5.54
N TYR A 279 -14.01 2.15 5.60
CA TYR A 279 -14.65 3.26 6.32
C TYR A 279 -14.86 2.95 7.80
N GLY A 280 -15.01 3.98 8.64
CA GLY A 280 -15.24 3.81 10.09
C GLY A 280 -16.32 2.77 10.43
N SER A 281 -17.40 2.74 9.65
CA SER A 281 -18.34 1.62 9.59
C SER A 281 -19.01 1.57 8.22
N GLU A 282 -19.33 0.38 7.71
CA GLU A 282 -20.02 0.19 6.43
C GLU A 282 -20.85 -1.10 6.46
N LEU A 283 -21.86 -1.18 5.58
CA LEU A 283 -22.62 -2.42 5.40
C LEU A 283 -21.77 -3.50 4.72
N LEU A 284 -22.02 -4.74 5.11
CA LEU A 284 -21.38 -5.93 4.57
C LEU A 284 -22.45 -6.88 4.02
N PRO A 285 -22.43 -7.16 2.70
CA PRO A 285 -23.33 -8.15 2.10
C PRO A 285 -23.11 -9.56 2.64
N GLN A 286 -24.04 -10.47 2.32
CA GLN A 286 -24.02 -11.87 2.74
C GLN A 286 -22.72 -12.59 2.32
N ASP A 287 -22.30 -12.45 1.06
CA ASP A 287 -21.03 -13.01 0.55
C ASP A 287 -19.82 -12.50 1.34
N GLY A 288 -19.84 -11.24 1.74
CA GLY A 288 -18.77 -10.64 2.54
C GLY A 288 -18.70 -11.23 3.95
N ALA A 289 -19.84 -11.48 4.59
CA ALA A 289 -19.86 -12.14 5.88
C ALA A 289 -19.44 -13.62 5.78
N ILE A 290 -19.88 -14.34 4.75
CA ILE A 290 -19.44 -15.73 4.48
C ILE A 290 -17.92 -15.77 4.29
N ALA A 291 -17.38 -14.92 3.43
CA ALA A 291 -15.95 -14.82 3.17
C ALA A 291 -15.15 -14.49 4.45
N SER A 292 -15.67 -13.57 5.27
CA SER A 292 -15.03 -13.17 6.53
C SER A 292 -15.03 -14.31 7.55
N LEU A 293 -16.12 -15.07 7.66
CA LEU A 293 -16.19 -16.24 8.53
C LEU A 293 -15.24 -17.36 8.09
N LEU A 294 -15.09 -17.59 6.78
CA LEU A 294 -14.12 -18.55 6.24
C LEU A 294 -12.66 -18.14 6.54
N ALA A 295 -12.36 -16.84 6.43
CA ALA A 295 -11.05 -16.31 6.82
C ALA A 295 -10.76 -16.50 8.32
N ILE A 296 -11.77 -16.28 9.17
CA ILE A 296 -11.68 -16.55 10.62
C ILE A 296 -11.50 -18.04 10.89
N GLU A 297 -12.26 -18.92 10.22
CA GLU A 297 -12.15 -20.38 10.36
C GLU A 297 -10.73 -20.86 10.07
N LYS A 298 -10.13 -20.38 8.97
CA LYS A 298 -8.74 -20.68 8.60
C LYS A 298 -7.75 -20.20 9.66
N ALA A 299 -7.87 -18.95 10.10
CA ALA A 299 -6.98 -18.39 11.12
C ALA A 299 -7.06 -19.16 12.45
N ILE A 300 -8.27 -19.57 12.87
CA ILE A 300 -8.46 -20.42 14.05
C ILE A 300 -7.77 -21.77 13.86
N LYS A 301 -7.98 -22.45 12.74
CA LYS A 301 -7.33 -23.73 12.44
C LYS A 301 -5.80 -23.64 12.51
N ALA A 302 -5.22 -22.52 12.04
CA ALA A 302 -3.79 -22.24 12.17
C ALA A 302 -3.36 -21.96 13.62
N MET A 303 -4.19 -21.29 14.43
CA MET A 303 -3.88 -21.01 15.85
C MET A 303 -3.99 -22.24 16.77
N CYS A 304 -4.87 -23.19 16.46
CA CYS A 304 -5.16 -24.36 17.30
C CYS A 304 -3.93 -25.20 17.68
N VAL A 305 -2.86 -25.14 16.89
CA VAL A 305 -1.63 -25.91 17.14
C VAL A 305 -0.71 -25.27 18.18
N TYR A 306 -0.90 -23.98 18.50
CA TYR A 306 0.01 -23.22 19.36
C TYR A 306 -0.48 -23.06 20.80
N PHE A 307 -1.80 -23.00 21.04
CA PHE A 307 -2.36 -22.86 22.39
C PHE A 307 -3.82 -23.31 22.49
N GLU A 308 -4.27 -23.54 23.74
CA GLU A 308 -5.65 -23.91 24.04
C GLU A 308 -6.57 -22.68 24.13
N ALA A 309 -7.73 -22.79 23.49
CA ALA A 309 -8.87 -21.89 23.62
C ALA A 309 -10.15 -22.67 23.28
N PRO A 310 -11.36 -22.09 23.39
CA PRO A 310 -12.61 -22.80 23.07
C PRO A 310 -12.83 -22.92 21.55
N TRP A 311 -11.83 -23.45 20.83
CA TRP A 311 -11.79 -23.55 19.37
C TRP A 311 -12.96 -24.33 18.79
N GLN A 312 -13.35 -25.43 19.44
CA GLN A 312 -14.48 -26.23 18.99
C GLN A 312 -15.80 -25.46 19.07
N GLU A 313 -15.97 -24.62 20.10
CA GLU A 313 -17.16 -23.76 20.23
C GLU A 313 -17.17 -22.69 19.14
N TYR A 314 -16.02 -22.07 18.87
CA TYR A 314 -15.89 -21.05 17.82
C TYR A 314 -16.16 -21.62 16.43
N LEU A 315 -15.55 -22.76 16.09
CA LEU A 315 -15.73 -23.42 14.80
C LEU A 315 -17.17 -23.90 14.60
N LYS A 316 -17.80 -24.44 15.65
CA LYS A 316 -19.22 -24.83 15.60
C LYS A 316 -20.14 -23.64 15.40
N TRP A 317 -19.85 -22.51 16.06
CA TRP A 317 -20.63 -21.28 15.88
C TRP A 317 -20.46 -20.72 14.45
N ILE A 318 -19.23 -20.69 13.92
CA ILE A 318 -18.97 -20.30 12.53
C ILE A 318 -19.74 -21.19 11.56
N ASP A 319 -19.71 -22.51 11.72
CA ASP A 319 -20.41 -23.44 10.83
C ASP A 319 -21.93 -23.20 10.82
N ASN A 320 -22.53 -23.00 11.99
CA ASN A 320 -23.96 -22.65 12.09
C ASN A 320 -24.30 -21.33 11.40
N GLU A 321 -23.45 -20.30 11.56
CA GLU A 321 -23.66 -19.02 10.88
C GLU A 321 -23.46 -19.16 9.37
N LEU A 322 -22.44 -19.88 8.89
CA LEU A 322 -22.25 -20.14 7.46
C LEU A 322 -23.49 -20.79 6.84
N ASN A 323 -24.02 -21.84 7.48
CA ASN A 323 -25.24 -22.51 7.02
C ASN A 323 -26.45 -21.55 6.94
N ARG A 324 -26.64 -20.71 7.96
CA ARG A 324 -27.70 -19.68 7.99
C ARG A 324 -27.50 -18.63 6.89
N LEU A 325 -26.30 -18.10 6.74
CA LEU A 325 -25.99 -17.05 5.77
C LEU A 325 -26.18 -17.52 4.33
N TRP A 326 -25.85 -18.78 4.02
CA TRP A 326 -26.12 -19.34 2.70
C TRP A 326 -27.62 -19.39 2.39
N GLN A 327 -28.46 -19.73 3.35
CA GLN A 327 -29.92 -19.72 3.17
C GLN A 327 -30.43 -18.30 2.88
N ILE A 328 -29.94 -17.30 3.62
CA ILE A 328 -30.32 -15.89 3.44
C ILE A 328 -29.81 -15.32 2.11
N ARG A 329 -28.57 -15.66 1.74
CA ARG A 329 -27.96 -15.28 0.45
C ARG A 329 -28.80 -15.77 -0.73
N GLY A 330 -29.33 -16.98 -0.63
CA GLY A 330 -30.06 -17.64 -1.70
C GLY A 330 -29.20 -17.91 -2.95
N ALA A 331 -29.87 -18.28 -4.04
CA ALA A 331 -29.22 -18.68 -5.28
C ALA A 331 -28.89 -17.51 -6.23
N PHE A 332 -29.53 -16.35 -6.05
CA PHE A 332 -29.49 -15.23 -7.00
C PHE A 332 -29.13 -13.88 -6.34
N PRO A 333 -27.99 -13.76 -5.62
CA PRO A 333 -27.65 -12.52 -4.91
C PRO A 333 -27.34 -11.33 -5.84
N GLY A 334 -27.03 -11.59 -7.11
CA GLY A 334 -26.74 -10.58 -8.15
C GLY A 334 -27.95 -10.15 -8.97
N LEU A 335 -29.16 -10.54 -8.58
CA LEU A 335 -30.37 -10.34 -9.37
C LEU A 335 -30.59 -8.88 -9.79
N GLY A 336 -30.38 -7.95 -8.87
CA GLY A 336 -30.54 -6.52 -9.13
C GLY A 336 -29.58 -5.99 -10.20
N ALA A 337 -28.30 -6.36 -10.12
CA ALA A 337 -27.29 -5.97 -11.09
C ALA A 337 -27.56 -6.60 -12.47
N ALA A 338 -28.02 -7.85 -12.49
CA ALA A 338 -28.47 -8.52 -13.72
C ALA A 338 -29.66 -7.78 -14.36
N PHE A 339 -30.67 -7.40 -13.58
CA PHE A 339 -31.82 -6.62 -14.06
C PHE A 339 -31.40 -5.26 -14.62
N ASN A 340 -30.47 -4.57 -13.96
CA ASN A 340 -29.90 -3.33 -14.48
C ASN A 340 -29.18 -3.56 -15.81
N ALA A 341 -28.36 -4.60 -15.90
CA ALA A 341 -27.65 -4.99 -17.12
C ALA A 341 -28.61 -5.33 -18.29
N PHE A 342 -29.74 -5.99 -17.99
CA PHE A 342 -30.82 -6.24 -18.94
C PHE A 342 -31.46 -4.94 -19.46
N GLY A 343 -31.46 -3.89 -18.64
CA GLY A 343 -31.99 -2.57 -18.96
C GLY A 343 -33.28 -2.22 -18.23
N LEU A 344 -33.56 -2.83 -17.07
CA LEU A 344 -34.68 -2.41 -16.23
C LEU A 344 -34.31 -1.13 -15.45
N PRO A 345 -35.13 -0.07 -15.56
CA PRO A 345 -35.00 1.11 -14.70
C PRO A 345 -35.21 0.66 -13.24
N HIS A 346 -34.26 0.96 -12.35
CA HIS A 346 -34.27 0.54 -10.95
C HIS A 346 -34.22 -0.98 -10.68
N GLY A 347 -33.52 -1.75 -11.52
CA GLY A 347 -33.38 -3.21 -11.37
C GLY A 347 -33.03 -3.72 -9.96
N ASN A 348 -32.20 -3.00 -9.21
CA ASN A 348 -31.87 -3.34 -7.81
C ASN A 348 -33.08 -3.26 -6.87
N LEU A 349 -33.85 -2.17 -6.95
CA LEU A 349 -35.04 -1.98 -6.11
C LEU A 349 -36.13 -3.00 -6.47
N LEU A 350 -36.29 -3.29 -7.76
CA LEU A 350 -37.21 -4.33 -8.22
C LEU A 350 -36.81 -5.70 -7.68
N ALA A 351 -35.53 -6.08 -7.77
CA ALA A 351 -35.05 -7.35 -7.23
C ALA A 351 -35.31 -7.48 -5.72
N TRP A 352 -35.12 -6.40 -4.95
CA TRP A 352 -35.43 -6.39 -3.52
C TRP A 352 -36.92 -6.57 -3.24
N TYR A 353 -37.78 -5.91 -4.01
CA TYR A 353 -39.23 -6.05 -3.88
C TYR A 353 -39.69 -7.49 -4.17
N LEU A 354 -39.19 -8.08 -5.27
CA LEU A 354 -39.54 -9.46 -5.64
C LEU A 354 -38.98 -10.50 -4.67
N SER A 355 -37.86 -10.20 -4.00
CA SER A 355 -37.24 -11.11 -3.03
C SER A 355 -37.90 -11.05 -1.65
N ALA A 356 -38.77 -10.06 -1.39
CA ALA A 356 -39.54 -9.95 -0.15
C ALA A 356 -40.82 -10.82 -0.17
N ASP A 357 -41.18 -11.37 -1.33
CA ASP A 357 -42.36 -12.24 -1.51
C ASP A 357 -41.99 -13.70 -1.20
N GLU A 358 -42.24 -14.14 0.04
CA GLU A 358 -41.92 -15.48 0.53
C GLU A 358 -42.78 -16.60 -0.14
N GLU A 359 -43.90 -16.25 -0.79
CA GLU A 359 -44.86 -17.23 -1.33
C GLU A 359 -44.37 -17.93 -2.62
N SER A 360 -43.34 -17.40 -3.29
CA SER A 360 -42.95 -17.85 -4.65
C SER A 360 -41.87 -18.95 -4.71
N GLY A 361 -41.48 -19.53 -3.58
CA GLY A 361 -40.49 -20.61 -3.53
C GLY A 361 -39.09 -20.21 -4.05
N ASN A 362 -38.68 -18.95 -3.86
CA ASN A 362 -37.32 -18.43 -4.13
C ASN A 362 -36.84 -18.41 -5.61
N ASN A 363 -37.69 -18.69 -6.60
CA ASN A 363 -37.36 -18.49 -8.02
C ASN A 363 -37.80 -17.08 -8.52
N PRO A 364 -36.87 -16.16 -8.87
CA PRO A 364 -37.23 -14.79 -9.21
C PRO A 364 -37.77 -14.61 -10.65
N TRP A 365 -37.57 -15.57 -11.55
CA TRP A 365 -37.89 -15.38 -12.97
C TRP A 365 -39.40 -15.34 -13.28
N PRO A 366 -40.25 -16.19 -12.68
CA PRO A 366 -41.70 -16.08 -12.86
C PRO A 366 -42.27 -14.77 -12.31
N LEU A 367 -41.71 -14.30 -11.18
CA LEU A 367 -42.10 -13.02 -10.58
C LEU A 367 -41.72 -11.83 -11.46
N LEU A 368 -40.52 -11.87 -12.06
CA LEU A 368 -40.11 -10.87 -13.05
C LEU A 368 -41.06 -10.87 -14.26
N GLU A 369 -41.41 -12.05 -14.78
CA GLU A 369 -42.31 -12.16 -15.94
C GLU A 369 -43.69 -11.58 -15.62
N LYS A 370 -44.23 -11.87 -14.44
CA LYS A 370 -45.46 -11.26 -13.93
C LYS A 370 -45.34 -9.73 -13.86
N ALA A 371 -44.28 -9.23 -13.23
CA ALA A 371 -44.00 -7.80 -13.08
C ALA A 371 -43.85 -7.05 -14.42
N LEU A 372 -43.31 -7.71 -15.46
CA LEU A 372 -43.21 -7.14 -16.80
C LEU A 372 -44.52 -7.20 -17.57
N SER A 373 -45.33 -8.23 -17.36
CA SER A 373 -46.63 -8.39 -18.01
C SER A 373 -47.72 -7.48 -17.44
N ASP A 374 -47.65 -7.20 -16.13
CA ASP A 374 -48.57 -6.33 -15.40
C ASP A 374 -47.84 -5.62 -14.25
N SER A 375 -47.48 -4.36 -14.48
CA SER A 375 -46.80 -3.52 -13.50
C SER A 375 -47.74 -2.88 -12.48
N SER A 376 -49.07 -2.97 -12.64
CA SER A 376 -50.04 -2.28 -11.78
C SER A 376 -49.99 -2.72 -10.32
N SER A 377 -49.49 -3.93 -10.07
CA SER A 377 -49.29 -4.52 -8.74
C SER A 377 -48.01 -4.04 -8.04
N LEU A 378 -47.12 -3.34 -8.74
CA LEU A 378 -45.89 -2.78 -8.18
C LEU A 378 -46.14 -1.38 -7.59
N PRO A 379 -45.35 -0.95 -6.60
CA PRO A 379 -45.33 0.45 -6.16
C PRO A 379 -45.04 1.42 -7.32
N ASP A 380 -45.65 2.61 -7.31
CA ASP A 380 -45.54 3.63 -8.38
C ASP A 380 -44.09 3.91 -8.84
N TYR A 381 -43.14 3.96 -7.90
CA TYR A 381 -41.73 4.22 -8.19
C TYR A 381 -41.02 3.08 -8.94
N LEU A 382 -41.57 1.86 -8.93
CA LEU A 382 -41.08 0.71 -9.70
C LEU A 382 -41.83 0.52 -11.03
N GLN A 383 -43.00 1.15 -11.19
CA GLN A 383 -43.75 1.11 -12.44
C GLN A 383 -43.07 1.96 -13.53
N GLN A 384 -42.35 3.02 -13.12
CA GLN A 384 -41.75 3.97 -14.05
C GLN A 384 -40.74 3.29 -14.98
N GLY A 385 -41.06 3.32 -16.28
CA GLY A 385 -40.21 2.77 -17.33
C GLY A 385 -40.38 1.25 -17.56
N LEU A 386 -41.28 0.59 -16.85
CA LEU A 386 -41.82 -0.72 -17.24
C LEU A 386 -42.97 -0.51 -18.23
N GLY A 387 -42.86 -1.07 -19.43
CA GLY A 387 -43.89 -0.95 -20.46
C GLY A 387 -43.76 -2.04 -21.53
N ASP A 388 -44.71 -2.06 -22.47
CA ASP A 388 -44.88 -3.14 -23.45
C ASP A 388 -43.59 -3.49 -24.22
N THR A 389 -42.76 -2.51 -24.54
CA THR A 389 -41.50 -2.74 -25.25
C THR A 389 -40.52 -3.60 -24.45
N LEU A 390 -40.42 -3.41 -23.13
CA LEU A 390 -39.54 -4.23 -22.28
C LEU A 390 -40.09 -5.66 -22.13
N TYR A 391 -41.41 -5.80 -22.01
CA TYR A 391 -42.04 -7.11 -21.99
C TYR A 391 -41.83 -7.85 -23.31
N GLN A 392 -42.01 -7.18 -24.46
CA GLN A 392 -41.71 -7.75 -25.78
C GLN A 392 -40.21 -8.11 -25.93
N LYS A 393 -39.31 -7.29 -25.40
CA LYS A 393 -37.86 -7.58 -25.36
C LYS A 393 -37.56 -8.84 -24.57
N TRP A 394 -38.20 -9.01 -23.41
CA TRP A 394 -38.08 -10.22 -22.59
C TRP A 394 -38.58 -11.46 -23.33
N GLN A 395 -39.75 -11.38 -23.96
CA GLN A 395 -40.35 -12.50 -24.71
C GLN A 395 -39.54 -12.91 -25.95
N LYS A 396 -38.87 -11.95 -26.60
CA LYS A 396 -38.03 -12.20 -27.80
C LYS A 396 -36.56 -12.51 -27.47
N LEU A 397 -36.19 -12.61 -26.19
CA LEU A 397 -34.81 -12.82 -25.80
C LEU A 397 -34.34 -14.24 -26.22
N PRO A 398 -33.21 -14.38 -26.93
CA PRO A 398 -32.68 -15.70 -27.27
C PRO A 398 -32.42 -16.56 -26.02
N PRO A 399 -32.60 -17.90 -26.08
CA PRO A 399 -32.40 -18.77 -24.92
C PRO A 399 -31.02 -18.64 -24.27
N GLU A 400 -29.96 -18.56 -25.08
CA GLU A 400 -28.58 -18.37 -24.63
C GLU A 400 -28.41 -17.04 -23.87
N ARG A 401 -29.02 -15.97 -24.40
CA ARG A 401 -28.98 -14.64 -23.77
C ARG A 401 -29.70 -14.61 -22.43
N ARG A 402 -30.84 -15.31 -22.34
CA ARG A 402 -31.60 -15.50 -21.08
C ARG A 402 -30.80 -16.31 -20.07
N ALA A 403 -30.10 -17.36 -20.53
CA ALA A 403 -29.24 -18.19 -19.69
C ALA A 403 -28.06 -17.39 -19.14
N LEU A 404 -27.41 -16.53 -19.96
CA LEU A 404 -26.34 -15.67 -19.48
C LEU A 404 -26.83 -14.70 -18.40
N LEU A 405 -27.98 -14.07 -18.61
CA LEU A 405 -28.57 -13.19 -17.60
C LEU A 405 -28.83 -13.93 -16.28
N ALA A 406 -29.35 -15.16 -16.36
CA ALA A 406 -29.59 -15.99 -15.20
C ALA A 406 -28.28 -16.42 -14.51
N LEU A 407 -27.24 -16.77 -15.27
CA LEU A 407 -25.92 -17.06 -14.73
C LEU A 407 -25.34 -15.86 -13.99
N LEU A 408 -25.33 -14.67 -14.61
CA LEU A 408 -24.80 -13.45 -13.99
C LEU A 408 -25.51 -13.07 -12.69
N SER A 409 -26.82 -13.34 -12.58
CA SER A 409 -27.58 -13.10 -11.35
C SER A 409 -27.15 -13.96 -10.16
N ARG A 410 -26.36 -15.02 -10.37
CA ARG A 410 -25.79 -15.86 -9.30
C ARG A 410 -24.58 -15.22 -8.60
N PHE A 411 -24.01 -14.18 -9.19
CA PHE A 411 -22.78 -13.53 -8.74
C PHE A 411 -23.09 -12.16 -8.15
N THR A 412 -22.55 -11.83 -6.99
CA THR A 412 -22.72 -10.50 -6.36
C THR A 412 -21.87 -9.47 -7.11
N LEU A 413 -22.36 -9.04 -8.27
CA LEU A 413 -21.73 -8.05 -9.15
C LEU A 413 -22.26 -6.64 -8.88
N THR A 414 -21.44 -5.63 -9.16
CA THR A 414 -21.92 -4.26 -9.30
C THR A 414 -22.70 -4.06 -10.61
N ASN A 415 -23.48 -2.99 -10.71
CA ASN A 415 -24.20 -2.65 -11.94
C ASN A 415 -23.25 -2.51 -13.14
N SER A 416 -22.07 -1.88 -12.95
CA SER A 416 -21.07 -1.71 -14.01
C SER A 416 -20.48 -3.06 -14.45
N GLN A 417 -20.14 -3.94 -13.51
CA GLN A 417 -19.61 -5.28 -13.79
C GLN A 417 -20.64 -6.16 -14.51
N ALA A 418 -21.89 -6.20 -14.02
CA ALA A 418 -22.95 -6.96 -14.67
C ALA A 418 -23.25 -6.44 -16.07
N LYS A 419 -23.31 -5.11 -16.25
CA LYS A 419 -23.50 -4.49 -17.56
C LYS A 419 -22.33 -4.78 -18.51
N ARG A 420 -21.10 -4.69 -18.02
CA ARG A 420 -19.88 -5.04 -18.78
C ARG A 420 -20.00 -6.45 -19.33
N TRP A 421 -20.29 -7.43 -18.49
CA TRP A 421 -20.30 -8.84 -18.90
C TRP A 421 -21.57 -9.27 -19.64
N TYR A 422 -22.69 -8.60 -19.41
CA TYR A 422 -23.90 -8.86 -20.19
C TYR A 422 -23.82 -8.20 -21.57
N GLN A 423 -23.49 -6.92 -21.70
CA GLN A 423 -23.57 -6.18 -22.96
C GLN A 423 -22.32 -6.38 -23.83
N PRO A 424 -22.42 -6.95 -25.07
CA PRO A 424 -21.25 -7.22 -25.91
C PRO A 424 -20.40 -5.97 -26.20
N THR A 425 -21.04 -4.82 -26.43
CA THR A 425 -20.35 -3.55 -26.69
C THR A 425 -19.57 -3.04 -25.48
N GLU A 426 -20.03 -3.32 -24.26
CA GLU A 426 -19.32 -2.93 -23.04
C GLU A 426 -18.17 -3.90 -22.74
N ARG A 427 -18.30 -5.20 -23.10
CA ARG A 427 -17.17 -6.15 -23.09
C ARG A 427 -16.04 -5.67 -24.00
N GLU A 428 -16.39 -5.32 -25.24
CA GLU A 428 -15.41 -4.81 -26.22
C GLU A 428 -14.75 -3.52 -25.73
N LYS A 429 -15.52 -2.58 -25.18
CA LYS A 429 -15.00 -1.33 -24.59
C LYS A 429 -14.05 -1.57 -23.42
N ALA A 430 -14.28 -2.63 -22.64
CA ALA A 430 -13.40 -3.04 -21.54
C ALA A 430 -12.14 -3.78 -22.02
N GLY A 431 -11.99 -4.04 -23.33
CA GLY A 431 -10.85 -4.79 -23.87
C GLY A 431 -10.92 -6.30 -23.58
N ILE A 432 -12.09 -6.82 -23.22
CA ILE A 432 -12.35 -8.26 -23.11
C ILE A 432 -12.36 -8.85 -24.52
N SER A 433 -11.88 -10.10 -24.68
CA SER A 433 -11.68 -10.70 -26.00
C SER A 433 -12.96 -10.72 -26.82
N THR A 434 -12.88 -10.35 -28.10
CA THR A 434 -14.02 -10.42 -29.05
C THR A 434 -14.48 -11.85 -29.29
N LEU A 435 -13.65 -12.85 -28.95
CA LEU A 435 -13.99 -14.26 -28.98
C LEU A 435 -14.86 -14.69 -27.79
N THR A 436 -15.04 -13.84 -26.77
CA THR A 436 -15.82 -14.11 -25.57
C THR A 436 -17.30 -13.81 -25.82
N THR A 437 -17.98 -14.77 -26.46
CA THR A 437 -19.42 -14.75 -26.72
C THR A 437 -20.22 -15.16 -25.49
N ASP A 438 -21.54 -15.01 -25.53
CA ASP A 438 -22.42 -15.44 -24.43
C ASP A 438 -22.30 -16.95 -24.18
N GLY A 439 -22.25 -17.75 -25.25
CA GLY A 439 -22.07 -19.20 -25.18
C GLY A 439 -20.72 -19.63 -24.62
N GLU A 440 -19.65 -18.89 -24.91
CA GLU A 440 -18.33 -19.12 -24.32
C GLU A 440 -18.31 -18.84 -22.81
N ILE A 441 -18.99 -17.78 -22.38
CA ILE A 441 -19.18 -17.48 -20.95
C ILE A 441 -20.00 -18.59 -20.28
N LEU A 442 -21.07 -19.05 -20.92
CA LEU A 442 -21.87 -20.16 -20.42
C LEU A 442 -21.07 -21.46 -20.34
N ALA A 443 -20.21 -21.75 -21.32
CA ALA A 443 -19.38 -22.95 -21.32
C ALA A 443 -18.30 -22.90 -20.24
N ASN A 444 -17.76 -21.72 -19.95
CA ASN A 444 -16.82 -21.51 -18.86
C ASN A 444 -17.10 -20.20 -18.09
N PRO A 445 -17.92 -20.25 -17.03
CA PRO A 445 -18.23 -19.07 -16.22
C PRO A 445 -17.01 -18.40 -15.56
N TYR A 446 -15.92 -19.15 -15.33
CA TYR A 446 -14.70 -18.58 -14.75
C TYR A 446 -13.99 -17.60 -15.68
N ARG A 447 -14.28 -17.60 -16.99
CA ARG A 447 -13.75 -16.57 -17.92
C ARG A 447 -14.08 -15.16 -17.45
N ILE A 448 -15.17 -14.97 -16.70
CA ILE A 448 -15.53 -13.70 -16.07
C ILE A 448 -14.40 -13.19 -15.18
N TYR A 449 -13.82 -14.04 -14.33
CA TYR A 449 -12.65 -13.68 -13.54
C TYR A 449 -11.41 -13.59 -14.43
N GLU A 450 -11.15 -14.62 -15.24
CA GLU A 450 -9.91 -14.74 -16.02
C GLU A 450 -9.67 -13.50 -16.89
N GLU A 451 -10.66 -12.99 -17.62
CA GLU A 451 -10.47 -11.85 -18.52
C GLU A 451 -10.70 -10.47 -17.86
N ASP A 452 -11.34 -10.42 -16.69
CA ASP A 452 -11.64 -9.17 -15.97
C ASP A 452 -10.61 -8.82 -14.89
N ARG A 453 -9.77 -9.78 -14.46
CA ARG A 453 -8.84 -9.65 -13.30
C ARG A 453 -7.86 -8.46 -13.36
N LEU A 454 -7.66 -7.87 -14.54
CA LEU A 454 -6.72 -6.77 -14.78
C LEU A 454 -7.42 -5.40 -14.91
N GLN A 455 -8.75 -5.37 -14.76
CA GLN A 455 -9.54 -4.14 -14.73
C GLN A 455 -9.38 -3.41 -13.39
N LEU A 456 -9.71 -2.11 -13.36
CA LEU A 456 -9.66 -1.30 -12.14
C LEU A 456 -10.64 -1.80 -11.06
N ASP A 457 -11.85 -2.18 -11.48
CA ASP A 457 -12.93 -2.76 -10.67
C ASP A 457 -13.11 -4.24 -11.04
N ALA A 458 -12.01 -5.00 -11.03
CA ALA A 458 -11.98 -6.41 -11.39
C ALA A 458 -12.96 -7.26 -10.56
N ILE A 459 -13.62 -8.22 -11.22
CA ILE A 459 -14.43 -9.25 -10.55
C ILE A 459 -13.50 -10.31 -9.96
N ALA A 460 -13.58 -10.56 -8.65
CA ALA A 460 -12.75 -11.56 -7.99
C ALA A 460 -13.17 -13.01 -8.28
N PHE A 461 -12.22 -13.94 -8.30
CA PHE A 461 -12.47 -15.38 -8.46
C PHE A 461 -13.54 -15.89 -7.49
N ALA A 462 -13.42 -15.51 -6.22
CA ALA A 462 -14.30 -15.99 -5.16
C ALA A 462 -15.78 -15.56 -5.34
N ILE A 463 -16.06 -14.46 -6.05
CA ILE A 463 -17.42 -14.06 -6.40
C ILE A 463 -18.05 -15.07 -7.38
N ILE A 464 -17.26 -15.51 -8.36
CA ILE A 464 -17.70 -16.52 -9.34
C ILE A 464 -17.82 -17.88 -8.67
N ASP A 465 -16.80 -18.30 -7.92
CA ASP A 465 -16.75 -19.61 -7.26
C ASP A 465 -17.96 -19.84 -6.33
N ARG A 466 -18.32 -18.86 -5.51
CA ARG A 466 -19.50 -18.93 -4.62
C ARG A 466 -20.82 -19.05 -5.38
N GLY A 467 -20.94 -18.43 -6.55
CA GLY A 467 -22.13 -18.57 -7.40
C GLY A 467 -22.21 -19.94 -8.09
N MET A 468 -21.07 -20.57 -8.38
CA MET A 468 -20.98 -21.86 -9.05
C MET A 468 -21.08 -23.06 -8.09
N PHE A 469 -20.66 -22.87 -6.85
CA PHE A 469 -20.68 -23.88 -5.78
C PHE A 469 -21.49 -23.42 -4.55
N PRO A 470 -22.80 -23.18 -4.69
CA PRO A 470 -23.65 -23.06 -3.52
C PRO A 470 -23.75 -24.41 -2.79
N PRO A 471 -24.13 -24.42 -1.50
CA PRO A 471 -24.42 -25.63 -0.74
C PRO A 471 -25.43 -26.56 -1.46
N GLU A 472 -25.34 -27.86 -1.16
CA GLU A 472 -26.04 -28.90 -1.91
C GLU A 472 -27.57 -28.74 -1.94
N ASN A 473 -28.17 -28.25 -0.86
CA ASN A 473 -29.60 -27.94 -0.79
C ASN A 473 -30.00 -26.88 -1.84
N LEU A 474 -29.31 -25.74 -1.87
CA LEU A 474 -29.56 -24.68 -2.86
C LEU A 474 -29.27 -25.16 -4.28
N ARG A 475 -28.27 -26.03 -4.46
CA ARG A 475 -27.93 -26.59 -5.77
C ARG A 475 -29.01 -27.54 -6.30
N LYS A 476 -29.69 -28.27 -5.42
CA LYS A 476 -30.83 -29.14 -5.77
C LYS A 476 -32.06 -28.33 -6.15
N ASP A 477 -32.36 -27.27 -5.40
CA ASP A 477 -33.53 -26.43 -5.64
C ASP A 477 -33.34 -25.54 -6.88
N PHE A 478 -32.10 -25.07 -7.12
CA PHE A 478 -31.76 -24.16 -8.21
C PHE A 478 -30.55 -24.66 -9.02
N PRO A 479 -30.69 -25.76 -9.78
CA PRO A 479 -29.59 -26.34 -10.53
C PRO A 479 -29.04 -25.36 -11.57
N ILE A 480 -27.72 -25.39 -11.76
CA ILE A 480 -27.05 -24.68 -12.85
C ILE A 480 -27.16 -25.57 -14.11
N PRO A 481 -27.76 -25.10 -15.20
CA PRO A 481 -27.92 -25.89 -16.42
C PRO A 481 -26.57 -26.07 -17.15
N GLU A 482 -26.48 -27.12 -17.95
CA GLU A 482 -25.41 -27.28 -18.95
C GLU A 482 -25.48 -26.12 -19.98
N PRO A 483 -24.33 -25.62 -20.48
CA PRO A 483 -22.96 -26.10 -20.28
C PRO A 483 -22.24 -25.49 -19.06
N SER A 484 -22.91 -24.61 -18.30
CA SER A 484 -22.30 -23.91 -17.15
C SER A 484 -22.11 -24.80 -15.93
N GLN A 485 -22.78 -25.96 -15.87
CA GLN A 485 -22.73 -26.84 -14.71
C GLN A 485 -21.29 -27.32 -14.42
N ILE A 486 -20.90 -27.27 -13.14
CA ILE A 486 -19.59 -27.71 -12.66
C ILE A 486 -19.78 -28.82 -11.63
N LYS A 487 -19.47 -30.06 -11.98
CA LYS A 487 -19.86 -31.21 -11.15
C LYS A 487 -18.91 -31.43 -9.97
N GLU A 488 -17.63 -31.17 -10.17
CA GLU A 488 -16.57 -31.53 -9.23
C GLU A 488 -15.72 -30.32 -8.82
N ALA A 489 -15.17 -30.37 -7.61
CA ALA A 489 -14.29 -29.32 -7.10
C ALA A 489 -12.98 -29.18 -7.89
N VAL A 490 -12.58 -30.24 -8.59
CA VAL A 490 -11.37 -30.35 -9.43
C VAL A 490 -11.67 -30.16 -10.93
N ASP A 491 -12.79 -29.52 -11.28
CA ASP A 491 -13.09 -29.19 -12.67
C ASP A 491 -11.98 -28.31 -13.28
N LYS A 492 -11.49 -28.69 -14.47
CA LYS A 492 -10.41 -28.00 -15.19
C LYS A 492 -10.61 -26.49 -15.33
N ARG A 493 -11.86 -26.03 -15.49
CA ARG A 493 -12.22 -24.61 -15.60
C ARG A 493 -11.93 -23.86 -14.30
N ARG A 494 -12.31 -24.46 -13.17
CA ARG A 494 -12.06 -23.92 -11.83
C ARG A 494 -10.56 -23.94 -11.51
N ILE A 495 -9.88 -25.05 -11.80
CA ILE A 495 -8.44 -25.20 -11.52
C ILE A 495 -7.65 -24.13 -12.27
N ARG A 496 -7.90 -23.90 -13.56
CA ARG A 496 -7.20 -22.86 -14.31
C ARG A 496 -7.36 -21.47 -13.67
N ALA A 497 -8.57 -21.12 -13.26
CA ALA A 497 -8.85 -19.85 -12.60
C ALA A 497 -8.14 -19.74 -11.23
N LEU A 498 -8.09 -20.82 -10.45
CA LEU A 498 -7.31 -20.88 -9.20
C LEU A 498 -5.81 -20.75 -9.43
N MET A 499 -5.28 -21.41 -10.46
CA MET A 499 -3.88 -21.27 -10.85
C MET A 499 -3.55 -19.82 -11.19
N ILE A 500 -4.42 -19.15 -11.95
CA ILE A 500 -4.26 -17.72 -12.25
C ILE A 500 -4.24 -16.93 -10.95
N GLN A 501 -5.22 -17.09 -10.06
CA GLN A 501 -5.26 -16.37 -8.78
C GLN A 501 -3.96 -16.53 -7.98
N VAL A 502 -3.50 -17.76 -7.79
CA VAL A 502 -2.27 -18.03 -7.02
C VAL A 502 -1.04 -17.46 -7.71
N LEU A 503 -0.95 -17.52 -9.04
CA LEU A 503 0.17 -16.94 -9.78
C LEU A 503 0.14 -15.40 -9.76
N GLU A 504 -1.03 -14.76 -9.77
CA GLU A 504 -1.18 -13.31 -9.58
C GLU A 504 -0.69 -12.89 -8.18
N GLU A 505 -1.12 -13.62 -7.15
CA GLU A 505 -0.66 -13.41 -5.76
C GLU A 505 0.86 -13.61 -5.64
N ALA A 506 1.41 -14.63 -6.28
CA ALA A 506 2.86 -14.89 -6.32
C ALA A 506 3.62 -13.76 -7.05
N GLY A 507 3.07 -13.23 -8.14
CA GLY A 507 3.57 -12.05 -8.85
C GLY A 507 3.72 -10.83 -7.95
N SER A 508 2.72 -10.58 -7.08
CA SER A 508 2.76 -9.49 -6.11
C SER A 508 3.87 -9.65 -5.06
N LYS A 509 4.29 -10.89 -4.79
CA LYS A 509 5.40 -11.25 -3.90
C LYS A 509 6.76 -11.34 -4.63
N GLY A 510 6.78 -11.07 -5.93
CA GLY A 510 7.99 -11.00 -6.75
C GLY A 510 8.28 -12.24 -7.60
N HIS A 511 7.45 -13.28 -7.54
CA HIS A 511 7.65 -14.51 -8.31
C HIS A 511 6.96 -14.43 -9.69
N THR A 512 7.69 -14.69 -10.77
CA THR A 512 7.11 -14.84 -12.12
C THR A 512 6.83 -16.29 -12.50
N LEU A 513 7.22 -17.24 -11.64
CA LEU A 513 7.05 -18.68 -11.80
C LEU A 513 6.87 -19.33 -10.44
N LEU A 514 6.00 -20.36 -10.38
CA LEU A 514 5.93 -21.29 -9.26
C LEU A 514 6.20 -22.73 -9.72
N PRO A 515 7.02 -23.50 -8.98
CA PRO A 515 7.05 -24.95 -9.11
C PRO A 515 5.69 -25.58 -8.79
N ASP A 516 5.42 -26.75 -9.37
CA ASP A 516 4.20 -27.53 -9.18
C ASP A 516 3.80 -27.74 -7.71
N ASN A 517 4.72 -28.16 -6.85
CA ASN A 517 4.47 -28.42 -5.44
C ASN A 517 4.03 -27.17 -4.66
N TRP A 518 4.62 -26.01 -4.97
CA TRP A 518 4.27 -24.73 -4.33
C TRP A 518 2.92 -24.23 -4.81
N LEU A 519 2.62 -24.38 -6.10
CA LEU A 519 1.32 -24.02 -6.67
C LEU A 519 0.21 -24.87 -6.05
N ILE A 520 0.41 -26.19 -5.98
CA ILE A 520 -0.53 -27.14 -5.38
C ILE A 520 -0.80 -26.76 -3.91
N GLN A 521 0.26 -26.55 -3.13
CA GLN A 521 0.12 -26.21 -1.72
C GLN A 521 -0.64 -24.90 -1.52
N GLN A 522 -0.29 -23.84 -2.27
CA GLN A 522 -0.97 -22.55 -2.16
C GLN A 522 -2.45 -22.62 -2.54
N ILE A 523 -2.82 -23.40 -3.56
CA ILE A 523 -4.24 -23.63 -3.92
C ILE A 523 -4.98 -24.34 -2.79
N ARG A 524 -4.37 -25.36 -2.18
CA ARG A 524 -4.96 -26.09 -1.04
C ARG A 524 -5.13 -25.21 0.20
N ASP A 525 -4.26 -24.22 0.37
CA ASP A 525 -4.29 -23.31 1.51
C ASP A 525 -5.34 -22.18 1.37
N LEU A 526 -6.00 -22.01 0.21
CA LEU A 526 -7.01 -20.96 0.02
C LEU A 526 -8.25 -21.18 0.92
N ALA A 527 -8.74 -20.09 1.53
CA ALA A 527 -9.92 -20.13 2.40
C ALA A 527 -11.22 -20.14 1.56
N MET A 528 -11.63 -21.32 1.08
CA MET A 528 -12.83 -21.46 0.24
C MET A 528 -13.55 -22.80 0.48
N LYS A 529 -14.84 -22.86 0.11
CA LYS A 529 -15.66 -24.08 0.16
C LYS A 529 -16.44 -24.23 -1.16
N PRO A 530 -16.46 -25.43 -1.79
CA PRO A 530 -15.70 -26.63 -1.41
C PRO A 530 -14.19 -26.43 -1.65
N GLU A 531 -13.38 -27.07 -0.82
CA GLU A 531 -11.92 -27.09 -1.00
C GLU A 531 -11.57 -27.67 -2.39
N CYS A 532 -10.42 -27.25 -2.95
CA CYS A 532 -9.90 -27.82 -4.20
C CYS A 532 -8.74 -28.77 -3.86
N PRO A 533 -8.96 -30.10 -3.80
CA PRO A 533 -7.94 -31.07 -3.46
C PRO A 533 -7.01 -31.34 -4.67
N LEU A 534 -6.43 -30.28 -5.24
CA LEU A 534 -5.53 -30.39 -6.38
C LEU A 534 -4.30 -31.23 -5.98
N ASP A 535 -3.92 -32.22 -6.77
CA ASP A 535 -2.67 -32.99 -6.63
C ASP A 535 -1.93 -33.04 -7.96
N ILE A 536 -0.77 -33.70 -7.97
CA ILE A 536 0.10 -33.77 -9.15
C ILE A 536 -0.58 -34.53 -10.32
N ASP A 537 -1.39 -35.54 -10.02
CA ASP A 537 -2.07 -36.37 -11.02
C ASP A 537 -3.20 -35.58 -11.67
N THR A 538 -4.01 -34.89 -10.86
CA THR A 538 -5.07 -33.98 -11.32
C THR A 538 -4.49 -32.83 -12.13
N LEU A 539 -3.35 -32.27 -11.69
CA LEU A 539 -2.64 -31.22 -12.42
C LEU A 539 -2.19 -31.70 -13.80
N GLY A 540 -1.76 -32.97 -13.90
CA GLY A 540 -1.46 -33.63 -15.17
C GLY A 540 -2.67 -33.76 -16.11
N VAL A 541 -3.87 -34.01 -15.58
CA VAL A 541 -5.10 -34.11 -16.38
C VAL A 541 -5.51 -32.76 -16.99
N VAL A 542 -5.27 -31.66 -16.29
CA VAL A 542 -5.70 -30.32 -16.73
C VAL A 542 -4.67 -29.59 -17.59
N SER A 543 -3.47 -30.15 -17.78
CA SER A 543 -2.34 -29.43 -18.42
C SER A 543 -2.61 -28.95 -19.84
N ASP A 544 -3.53 -29.58 -20.56
CA ASP A 544 -3.88 -29.17 -21.93
C ASP A 544 -4.93 -28.04 -21.96
N PHE A 545 -5.58 -27.75 -20.83
CA PHE A 545 -6.65 -26.76 -20.70
C PHE A 545 -6.18 -25.41 -20.15
N ILE A 546 -5.00 -25.35 -19.51
CA ILE A 546 -4.52 -24.16 -18.81
C ILE A 546 -4.14 -23.00 -19.74
N SER A 547 -3.83 -23.29 -21.01
CA SER A 547 -3.61 -22.30 -22.07
C SER A 547 -4.92 -21.55 -22.41
N PRO A 548 -4.88 -20.27 -22.86
CA PRO A 548 -3.70 -19.46 -23.13
C PRO A 548 -3.15 -18.70 -21.92
N PHE A 549 -3.86 -18.63 -20.79
CA PHE A 549 -3.49 -17.74 -19.68
C PHE A 549 -2.37 -18.26 -18.77
N VAL A 550 -2.20 -19.57 -18.72
CA VAL A 550 -1.16 -20.23 -17.94
C VAL A 550 -0.44 -21.22 -18.84
N GLU A 551 0.88 -21.24 -18.78
CA GLU A 551 1.67 -22.28 -19.45
C GLU A 551 2.57 -23.00 -18.46
N ALA A 552 2.87 -24.25 -18.78
CA ALA A 552 3.85 -25.07 -18.07
C ALA A 552 5.21 -24.96 -18.76
N ILE A 553 6.27 -24.82 -17.98
CA ILE A 553 7.65 -24.87 -18.44
C ILE A 553 8.41 -25.99 -17.72
N GLU A 554 9.38 -26.59 -18.40
CA GLU A 554 10.27 -27.58 -17.80
C GLU A 554 11.41 -26.87 -17.04
N LEU A 555 11.56 -27.19 -15.76
CA LEU A 555 12.64 -26.70 -14.90
C LEU A 555 13.90 -27.56 -15.09
N LYS A 556 15.08 -27.04 -14.72
CA LYS A 556 16.35 -27.77 -14.90
C LYS A 556 16.43 -29.08 -14.13
N ASN A 557 15.70 -29.18 -13.02
CA ASN A 557 15.59 -30.38 -12.20
C ASN A 557 14.61 -31.43 -12.77
N GLY A 558 13.97 -31.16 -13.92
CA GLY A 558 13.00 -32.04 -14.57
C GLY A 558 11.56 -31.88 -14.08
N ASN A 559 11.31 -31.07 -13.04
CA ASN A 559 9.96 -30.78 -12.56
C ASN A 559 9.28 -29.72 -13.45
N LYS A 560 7.96 -29.57 -13.32
CA LYS A 560 7.19 -28.54 -14.02
C LYS A 560 7.10 -27.27 -13.19
N GLY A 561 7.27 -26.12 -13.85
CA GLY A 561 6.94 -24.80 -13.33
C GLY A 561 5.78 -24.21 -14.12
N PHE A 562 5.00 -23.33 -13.49
CA PHE A 562 3.86 -22.67 -14.11
C PHE A 562 4.03 -21.16 -14.06
N GLN A 563 3.67 -20.48 -15.16
CA GLN A 563 3.72 -19.03 -15.28
C GLN A 563 2.44 -18.50 -15.93
N LEU A 564 2.14 -17.24 -15.64
CA LEU A 564 1.14 -16.49 -16.41
C LEU A 564 1.72 -16.18 -17.79
N ASP A 565 0.86 -16.28 -18.80
CA ASP A 565 1.10 -15.99 -20.21
C ASP A 565 1.92 -14.71 -20.45
N ARG A 566 1.52 -13.62 -19.79
CA ARG A 566 2.20 -12.34 -19.91
C ARG A 566 3.65 -12.38 -19.42
N TYR A 567 3.96 -13.18 -18.40
CA TYR A 567 5.33 -13.28 -17.89
C TYR A 567 6.24 -14.07 -18.83
N ILE A 568 5.64 -15.00 -19.57
CA ILE A 568 6.34 -15.73 -20.65
C ILE A 568 6.63 -14.76 -21.80
N GLU A 569 5.63 -13.99 -22.23
CA GLU A 569 5.81 -12.96 -23.27
C GLU A 569 6.89 -11.95 -22.86
N THR A 570 6.86 -11.46 -21.62
CA THR A 570 7.88 -10.50 -21.12
C THR A 570 9.27 -11.12 -21.09
N ALA A 571 9.41 -12.34 -20.54
CA ALA A 571 10.70 -13.02 -20.44
C ALA A 571 11.28 -13.31 -21.84
N GLN A 572 10.46 -13.81 -22.78
CA GLN A 572 10.88 -14.07 -24.16
C GLN A 572 11.26 -12.79 -24.91
N SER A 573 10.49 -11.71 -24.74
CA SER A 573 10.78 -10.40 -25.32
C SER A 573 12.13 -9.85 -24.83
N ILE A 574 12.35 -9.83 -23.52
CA ILE A 574 13.62 -9.40 -22.92
C ILE A 574 14.77 -10.27 -23.44
N LYS A 575 14.66 -11.59 -23.31
CA LYS A 575 15.69 -12.55 -23.72
C LYS A 575 16.08 -12.37 -25.18
N SER A 576 15.11 -12.30 -26.09
CA SER A 576 15.36 -12.18 -27.52
C SER A 576 16.06 -10.87 -27.88
N ILE A 577 15.65 -9.75 -27.28
CA ILE A 577 16.24 -8.43 -27.53
C ILE A 577 17.66 -8.34 -26.98
N ILE A 578 17.89 -8.82 -25.76
CA ILE A 578 19.21 -8.78 -25.12
C ILE A 578 20.20 -9.67 -25.87
N ILE A 579 19.85 -10.93 -26.18
CA ILE A 579 20.73 -11.84 -26.93
C ILE A 579 21.03 -11.30 -28.33
N LYS A 580 20.02 -10.76 -29.04
CA LYS A 580 20.23 -10.18 -30.37
C LYS A 580 21.16 -8.97 -30.33
N ARG A 581 21.06 -8.13 -29.31
CA ARG A 581 21.96 -6.97 -29.13
C ARG A 581 23.36 -7.41 -28.71
N GLN A 582 23.49 -8.42 -27.84
CA GLN A 582 24.77 -9.01 -27.45
C GLN A 582 25.51 -9.54 -28.68
N LYS A 583 24.83 -10.23 -29.61
CA LYS A 583 25.47 -10.74 -30.84
C LYS A 583 25.73 -9.67 -31.92
N GLY A 584 25.35 -8.42 -31.69
CA GLY A 584 25.46 -7.36 -32.70
C GLY A 584 26.88 -6.79 -32.85
N ARG A 585 27.22 -6.30 -34.05
CA ARG A 585 28.53 -5.66 -34.31
C ARG A 585 28.73 -4.43 -33.42
N LEU A 586 29.93 -4.31 -32.86
CA LEU A 586 30.40 -3.14 -32.12
C LEU A 586 30.30 -1.86 -32.96
N HIS A 587 30.00 -0.74 -32.31
CA HIS A 587 30.03 0.58 -32.92
C HIS A 587 31.46 1.02 -33.20
N GLU A 588 31.64 1.69 -34.33
CA GLU A 588 32.92 2.28 -34.71
C GLU A 588 33.10 3.64 -34.03
N GLY A 589 34.36 4.01 -33.81
CA GLY A 589 34.75 5.23 -33.11
C GLY A 589 35.81 4.91 -32.06
N ASP A 590 36.95 5.58 -32.19
CA ASP A 590 38.00 5.58 -31.19
C ASP A 590 38.22 7.02 -30.73
N TYR A 591 38.24 7.21 -29.43
CA TYR A 591 38.32 8.52 -28.78
C TYR A 591 39.40 8.46 -27.72
N ASP A 592 39.88 9.61 -27.27
CA ASP A 592 40.68 9.67 -26.05
C ASP A 592 39.78 9.45 -24.83
N TRP A 593 39.57 8.18 -24.49
CA TRP A 593 38.73 7.74 -23.38
C TRP A 593 39.22 8.27 -22.02
N ALA A 594 40.52 8.52 -21.87
CA ALA A 594 41.08 9.10 -20.66
C ALA A 594 40.71 10.58 -20.55
N ALA A 595 40.95 11.37 -21.61
CA ALA A 595 40.61 12.79 -21.63
C ALA A 595 39.11 13.04 -21.43
N LEU A 596 38.23 12.18 -21.97
CA LEU A 596 36.78 12.28 -21.77
C LEU A 596 36.36 12.03 -20.31
N VAL A 597 36.99 11.04 -19.66
CA VAL A 597 36.77 10.77 -18.24
C VAL A 597 37.30 11.93 -17.38
N ASP A 598 38.48 12.45 -17.73
CA ASP A 598 39.12 13.56 -17.01
C ASP A 598 38.27 14.84 -17.07
N ALA A 599 37.78 15.22 -18.25
CA ALA A 599 36.88 16.35 -18.42
C ALA A 599 35.56 16.20 -17.63
N ALA A 600 35.04 14.97 -17.54
CA ALA A 600 33.84 14.67 -16.75
C ALA A 600 34.08 14.80 -15.24
N ILE A 601 35.32 14.56 -14.77
CA ILE A 601 35.75 14.70 -13.36
C ILE A 601 36.08 16.17 -13.01
N GLU A 602 36.85 16.87 -13.86
CA GLU A 602 37.37 18.23 -13.59
C GLU A 602 36.28 19.31 -13.51
N SER A 603 35.14 19.07 -14.16
CA SER A 603 33.95 19.93 -14.02
C SER A 603 33.23 19.79 -12.66
N GLY A 604 33.81 19.10 -11.67
CA GLY A 604 33.19 18.82 -10.37
C GLY A 604 34.07 18.91 -9.11
N SER A 605 35.41 18.80 -9.17
CA SER A 605 36.34 19.15 -8.07
C SER A 605 37.81 18.98 -8.48
N LYS A 606 38.74 19.77 -7.91
CA LYS A 606 40.19 19.52 -8.00
C LYS A 606 40.56 18.39 -7.02
N SER A 607 40.76 17.16 -7.50
CA SER A 607 41.25 16.05 -6.66
C SER A 607 42.78 15.90 -6.73
N VAL A 608 43.37 15.46 -5.62
CA VAL A 608 44.79 15.13 -5.49
C VAL A 608 45.06 13.79 -6.19
N THR A 609 46.10 13.72 -7.02
CA THR A 609 46.51 12.53 -7.77
C THR A 609 47.18 11.49 -6.88
N ASP A 610 46.43 10.49 -6.41
CA ASP A 610 46.95 9.30 -5.73
C ASP A 610 46.90 8.04 -6.64
N ALA A 611 47.53 6.94 -6.20
CA ALA A 611 47.58 5.68 -6.97
C ALA A 611 46.19 5.08 -7.25
N ASN A 612 45.26 5.23 -6.30
CA ASN A 612 43.87 4.79 -6.45
C ASN A 612 43.10 5.64 -7.49
N GLU A 613 43.48 6.89 -7.72
CA GLU A 613 42.91 7.76 -8.75
C GLU A 613 43.33 7.29 -10.12
N SER A 614 44.60 6.93 -10.28
CA SER A 614 45.09 6.35 -11.53
C SER A 614 44.36 5.04 -11.86
N LEU A 615 44.20 4.14 -10.89
CA LEU A 615 43.46 2.89 -11.06
C LEU A 615 41.98 3.13 -11.39
N ALA A 616 41.31 4.04 -10.67
CA ALA A 616 39.91 4.39 -10.92
C ALA A 616 39.71 5.01 -12.31
N ARG A 617 40.63 5.88 -12.76
CA ARG A 617 40.58 6.48 -14.10
C ARG A 617 40.80 5.43 -15.18
N LYS A 618 41.77 4.54 -15.01
CA LYS A 618 42.02 3.42 -15.94
C LYS A 618 40.79 2.50 -16.08
N GLU A 619 40.16 2.15 -14.96
CA GLU A 619 38.92 1.36 -14.93
C GLU A 619 37.79 2.10 -15.68
N LYS A 620 37.56 3.37 -15.36
CA LYS A 620 36.53 4.21 -15.98
C LYS A 620 36.75 4.38 -17.49
N SER A 621 37.97 4.61 -17.96
CA SER A 621 38.24 4.77 -19.39
C SER A 621 37.93 3.49 -20.18
N LYS A 622 38.29 2.31 -19.65
CA LYS A 622 37.92 1.04 -20.28
C LYS A 622 36.42 0.76 -20.22
N ALA A 623 35.77 1.10 -19.12
CA ALA A 623 34.31 1.01 -19.03
C ALA A 623 33.65 1.94 -20.08
N LEU A 624 34.07 3.20 -20.19
CA LEU A 624 33.53 4.15 -21.17
C LEU A 624 33.65 3.66 -22.62
N GLU A 625 34.82 3.12 -22.98
CA GLU A 625 35.05 2.48 -24.27
C GLU A 625 34.02 1.38 -24.54
N MET A 626 33.82 0.50 -23.56
CA MET A 626 32.88 -0.62 -23.68
C MET A 626 31.41 -0.16 -23.78
N LEU A 627 31.01 0.84 -22.99
CA LEU A 627 29.67 1.43 -23.03
C LEU A 627 29.37 2.10 -24.38
N PHE A 628 30.38 2.74 -24.99
CA PHE A 628 30.23 3.37 -26.30
C PHE A 628 30.14 2.32 -27.42
N LYS A 629 31.02 1.31 -27.41
CA LYS A 629 31.13 0.34 -28.50
C LYS A 629 30.00 -0.70 -28.48
N SER A 630 29.47 -1.06 -27.32
CA SER A 630 28.47 -2.13 -27.21
C SER A 630 27.06 -1.68 -27.62
N ARG A 631 26.26 -2.60 -28.21
CA ARG A 631 24.84 -2.35 -28.51
C ARG A 631 23.91 -2.55 -27.33
N VAL A 632 24.35 -3.35 -26.37
CA VAL A 632 23.80 -3.50 -25.01
C VAL A 632 24.97 -3.59 -24.06
N SER A 633 24.89 -2.92 -22.92
CA SER A 633 25.91 -3.03 -21.89
C SER A 633 25.30 -2.89 -20.50
N VAL A 634 25.90 -3.58 -19.53
CA VAL A 634 25.65 -3.35 -18.11
C VAL A 634 26.79 -2.51 -17.53
N LEU A 635 26.43 -1.48 -16.78
CA LEU A 635 27.35 -0.70 -15.94
C LEU A 635 27.02 -0.95 -14.48
N MET A 636 27.85 -1.76 -13.85
CA MET A 636 27.72 -2.14 -12.46
C MET A 636 28.69 -1.37 -11.57
N GLY A 637 28.37 -1.32 -10.30
CA GLY A 637 29.30 -0.91 -9.27
C GLY A 637 28.56 -0.47 -8.02
N ALA A 638 29.22 -0.59 -6.88
CA ALA A 638 28.69 -0.12 -5.62
C ALA A 638 28.38 1.39 -5.66
N ALA A 639 27.71 1.85 -4.61
CA ALA A 639 27.59 3.26 -4.31
C ALA A 639 28.93 4.02 -4.44
N GLY A 640 29.01 5.12 -5.20
CA GLY A 640 30.21 5.98 -5.20
C GLY A 640 31.42 5.52 -6.02
N THR A 641 31.26 4.51 -6.87
CA THR A 641 32.29 4.07 -7.82
C THR A 641 32.45 4.99 -9.04
N GLY A 642 31.54 5.96 -9.22
CA GLY A 642 31.59 6.94 -10.31
C GLY A 642 30.78 6.58 -11.55
N LYS A 643 29.75 5.72 -11.42
CA LYS A 643 28.82 5.39 -12.52
C LYS A 643 28.27 6.63 -13.24
N SER A 644 27.80 7.62 -12.48
CA SER A 644 27.26 8.86 -13.05
C SER A 644 28.30 9.68 -13.81
N THR A 645 29.57 9.64 -13.41
CA THR A 645 30.67 10.26 -14.16
C THR A 645 30.82 9.64 -15.54
N LEU A 646 30.69 8.32 -15.65
CA LEU A 646 30.73 7.61 -16.95
C LEU A 646 29.53 7.92 -17.82
N ILE A 647 28.33 8.01 -17.23
CA ILE A 647 27.14 8.42 -17.96
C ILE A 647 27.34 9.84 -18.54
N LYS A 648 27.83 10.77 -17.72
CA LYS A 648 28.15 12.14 -18.17
C LYS A 648 29.18 12.14 -19.31
N ALA A 649 30.27 11.39 -19.17
CA ALA A 649 31.29 11.28 -20.20
C ALA A 649 30.71 10.71 -21.51
N LEU A 650 29.91 9.64 -21.44
CA LEU A 650 29.24 9.04 -22.58
C LEU A 650 28.30 10.03 -23.29
N CYS A 651 27.48 10.76 -22.52
CA CYS A 651 26.54 11.76 -23.06
C CYS A 651 27.22 12.95 -23.75
N ASN A 652 28.49 13.22 -23.41
CA ASN A 652 29.27 14.32 -23.98
C ASN A 652 30.03 13.92 -25.26
N ILE A 653 30.04 12.65 -25.65
CA ILE A 653 30.62 12.21 -26.93
C ILE A 653 29.74 12.72 -28.08
N ASP A 654 30.33 13.41 -29.06
CA ASP A 654 29.59 14.06 -30.16
C ASP A 654 28.67 13.11 -30.94
N ALA A 655 29.14 11.89 -31.22
CA ALA A 655 28.33 10.88 -31.91
C ALA A 655 27.10 10.47 -31.09
N VAL A 656 27.23 10.38 -29.75
CA VAL A 656 26.13 10.06 -28.84
C VAL A 656 25.15 11.23 -28.75
N LYS A 657 25.68 12.46 -28.63
CA LYS A 657 24.89 13.69 -28.54
C LYS A 657 24.05 13.93 -29.80
N LYS A 658 24.63 13.77 -30.99
CA LYS A 658 23.94 13.91 -32.29
C LYS A 658 22.83 12.87 -32.48
N GLY A 659 23.02 11.65 -31.96
CA GLY A 659 22.00 10.59 -32.01
C GLY A 659 20.86 10.75 -30.99
N GLY A 660 20.96 11.70 -30.06
CA GLY A 660 19.98 11.87 -28.98
C GLY A 660 20.13 10.83 -27.87
N VAL A 661 19.98 11.30 -26.63
CA VAL A 661 20.09 10.48 -25.41
C VAL A 661 18.77 10.50 -24.66
N LEU A 662 18.26 9.31 -24.34
CA LEU A 662 17.14 9.12 -23.44
C LEU A 662 17.66 8.64 -22.08
N LEU A 663 17.43 9.43 -21.04
CA LEU A 663 17.79 9.11 -19.65
C LEU A 663 16.53 8.66 -18.90
N LEU A 664 16.56 7.44 -18.36
CA LEU A 664 15.44 6.83 -17.66
C LEU A 664 15.86 6.37 -16.26
N ALA A 665 14.92 6.45 -15.33
CA ALA A 665 15.04 5.85 -14.02
C ALA A 665 13.67 5.36 -13.52
N PRO A 666 13.61 4.36 -12.63
CA PRO A 666 12.35 3.84 -12.08
C PRO A 666 11.65 4.83 -11.16
N THR A 667 12.41 5.61 -10.38
CA THR A 667 11.86 6.57 -9.41
C THR A 667 12.12 8.02 -9.82
N GLY A 668 11.26 8.93 -9.35
CA GLY A 668 11.42 10.36 -9.61
C GLY A 668 12.72 10.93 -9.00
N LYS A 669 13.15 10.44 -7.84
CA LYS A 669 14.41 10.84 -7.19
C LYS A 669 15.63 10.41 -8.02
N ALA A 670 15.68 9.14 -8.43
CA ALA A 670 16.76 8.64 -9.28
C ALA A 670 16.82 9.40 -10.61
N ARG A 671 15.65 9.73 -11.20
CA ARG A 671 15.56 10.59 -12.40
C ARG A 671 16.20 11.96 -12.18
N VAL A 672 15.83 12.67 -11.11
CA VAL A 672 16.39 14.02 -10.82
C VAL A 672 17.91 13.95 -10.61
N ARG A 673 18.38 12.95 -9.86
CA ARG A 673 19.81 12.72 -9.63
C ARG A 673 20.58 12.41 -10.92
N LEU A 674 20.00 11.58 -11.80
CA LEU A 674 20.57 11.26 -13.10
C LEU A 674 20.69 12.51 -13.98
N GLU A 675 19.68 13.39 -14.01
CA GLU A 675 19.73 14.66 -14.73
C GLU A 675 20.84 15.59 -14.22
N GLN A 676 20.92 15.76 -12.89
CA GLN A 676 21.93 16.59 -12.23
C GLN A 676 23.35 16.11 -12.53
N THR A 677 23.59 14.81 -12.36
CA THR A 677 24.93 14.23 -12.51
C THR A 677 25.37 14.11 -13.97
N SER A 678 24.44 13.92 -14.91
CA SER A 678 24.74 13.90 -16.35
C SER A 678 24.87 15.29 -16.97
N GLY A 679 24.48 16.36 -16.26
CA GLY A 679 24.44 17.73 -16.80
C GLY A 679 23.33 17.95 -17.84
N GLN A 680 22.31 17.09 -17.85
CA GLN A 680 21.19 17.11 -18.81
C GLN A 680 19.87 17.44 -18.09
N PHE A 681 19.83 18.59 -17.40
CA PHE A 681 18.67 19.05 -16.64
C PHE A 681 17.38 19.06 -17.49
N GLY A 682 16.31 18.47 -16.95
CA GLY A 682 14.98 18.43 -17.58
C GLY A 682 14.80 17.43 -18.73
N LYS A 683 15.82 16.62 -19.06
CA LYS A 683 15.74 15.63 -20.16
C LYS A 683 15.45 14.20 -19.71
N GLY A 684 15.58 13.91 -18.43
CA GLY A 684 15.31 12.59 -17.85
C GLY A 684 13.83 12.37 -17.60
N LYS A 685 13.36 11.14 -17.81
CA LYS A 685 11.99 10.72 -17.53
C LYS A 685 11.98 9.54 -16.56
N THR A 686 10.92 9.42 -15.76
CA THR A 686 10.64 8.12 -15.14
C THR A 686 10.18 7.15 -16.23
N ILE A 687 10.39 5.85 -16.02
CA ILE A 687 9.93 4.83 -16.97
C ILE A 687 8.40 4.92 -17.16
N ALA A 688 7.64 5.11 -16.08
CA ALA A 688 6.18 5.33 -16.15
C ALA A 688 5.82 6.52 -17.06
N GLN A 689 6.47 7.68 -16.88
CA GLN A 689 6.22 8.86 -17.70
C GLN A 689 6.53 8.64 -19.18
N PHE A 690 7.62 7.91 -19.48
CA PHE A 690 7.99 7.59 -20.86
C PHE A 690 6.99 6.63 -21.52
N LEU A 691 6.57 5.58 -20.81
CA LEU A 691 5.70 4.53 -21.34
C LEU A 691 4.23 4.93 -21.40
N ASN A 692 3.76 5.80 -20.51
CA ASN A 692 2.39 6.33 -20.55
C ASN A 692 2.12 7.03 -21.89
N GLY A 693 3.06 7.87 -22.35
CA GLY A 693 2.97 8.54 -23.66
C GLY A 693 3.07 7.61 -24.87
N LEU A 694 3.40 6.33 -24.67
CA LEU A 694 3.55 5.32 -25.71
C LEU A 694 2.58 4.14 -25.53
N GLN A 695 1.57 4.23 -24.65
CA GLN A 695 0.55 3.18 -24.46
C GLN A 695 1.12 1.81 -24.01
N ARG A 696 2.17 1.80 -23.16
CA ARG A 696 2.73 0.60 -22.48
C ARG A 696 2.60 0.68 -20.95
N TYR A 697 1.90 1.70 -20.45
CA TYR A 697 1.63 1.91 -19.04
C TYR A 697 0.23 2.46 -18.89
N ASP A 698 -0.57 1.84 -18.04
CA ASP A 698 -1.91 2.31 -17.68
C ASP A 698 -1.82 3.13 -16.39
N GLY A 699 -2.13 4.43 -16.49
CA GLY A 699 -2.09 5.34 -15.36
C GLY A 699 -3.15 5.10 -14.29
N ASN A 700 -4.24 4.39 -14.61
CA ASN A 700 -5.31 4.08 -13.67
C ASN A 700 -5.00 2.83 -12.84
N THR A 701 -4.55 1.77 -13.51
CA THR A 701 -4.20 0.49 -12.86
C THR A 701 -2.75 0.44 -12.38
N GLY A 702 -1.88 1.34 -12.86
CA GLY A 702 -0.45 1.35 -12.56
C GLY A 702 0.34 0.23 -13.26
N ARG A 703 -0.29 -0.49 -14.19
CA ARG A 703 0.27 -1.68 -14.82
C ARG A 703 1.14 -1.35 -16.02
N TYR A 704 2.24 -2.08 -16.16
CA TYR A 704 3.10 -2.10 -17.34
C TYR A 704 2.76 -3.30 -18.22
N PHE A 705 2.81 -3.14 -19.54
CA PHE A 705 2.51 -4.22 -20.47
C PHE A 705 3.20 -4.00 -21.83
N ILE A 706 3.31 -5.08 -22.60
CA ILE A 706 3.74 -5.03 -23.99
C ILE A 706 2.55 -4.63 -24.87
N ASN A 707 2.77 -3.75 -25.84
CA ASN A 707 1.74 -3.37 -26.80
C ASN A 707 2.36 -3.24 -28.19
N THR A 708 2.44 -4.37 -28.90
CA THR A 708 3.09 -4.45 -30.22
C THR A 708 2.39 -3.61 -31.29
N ASN A 709 1.11 -3.29 -31.10
CA ASN A 709 0.30 -2.48 -32.02
C ASN A 709 0.54 -0.97 -31.87
N ALA A 710 1.05 -0.52 -30.72
CA ALA A 710 1.28 0.90 -30.47
C ALA A 710 2.60 1.41 -31.08
N GLY A 711 2.64 2.70 -31.44
CA GLY A 711 3.81 3.33 -32.06
C GLY A 711 5.06 3.27 -31.17
N LYS A 712 6.26 3.13 -31.78
CA LYS A 712 7.54 3.04 -31.06
C LYS A 712 8.33 4.33 -31.18
N SER A 713 9.02 4.72 -30.10
CA SER A 713 9.92 5.88 -30.12
C SER A 713 11.21 5.57 -30.85
N SER A 714 11.53 6.38 -31.87
CA SER A 714 12.80 6.36 -32.61
C SER A 714 13.64 7.62 -32.39
N ALA A 715 13.23 8.47 -31.45
CA ALA A 715 13.81 9.80 -31.22
C ALA A 715 15.22 9.78 -30.62
N HIS A 716 15.65 8.66 -30.03
CA HIS A 716 16.93 8.56 -29.33
C HIS A 716 17.68 7.32 -29.76
N LYS A 717 18.97 7.48 -30.09
CA LYS A 717 19.87 6.38 -30.45
C LYS A 717 20.55 5.77 -29.22
N THR A 718 20.68 6.52 -28.13
CA THR A 718 21.27 6.04 -26.87
C THR A 718 20.23 6.08 -25.77
N VAL A 719 20.01 4.95 -25.10
CA VAL A 719 19.09 4.82 -23.97
C VAL A 719 19.91 4.38 -22.76
N VAL A 720 19.88 5.19 -21.70
CA VAL A 720 20.52 4.89 -20.41
C VAL A 720 19.42 4.73 -19.38
N ILE A 721 19.43 3.60 -18.67
CA ILE A 721 18.49 3.30 -17.60
C ILE A 721 19.30 3.17 -16.32
N ASP A 722 19.05 4.04 -15.34
CA ASP A 722 19.71 4.02 -14.03
C ASP A 722 18.85 3.33 -12.97
N GLU A 723 19.49 2.84 -11.92
CA GLU A 723 18.87 2.03 -10.85
C GLU A 723 18.10 0.80 -11.36
N CYS A 724 18.68 0.07 -12.33
CA CYS A 724 18.05 -1.09 -12.96
C CYS A 724 17.70 -2.24 -12.00
N SER A 725 18.32 -2.30 -10.82
CA SER A 725 17.97 -3.26 -9.77
C SER A 725 16.54 -3.11 -9.25
N MET A 726 15.89 -1.96 -9.50
CA MET A 726 14.49 -1.73 -9.11
C MET A 726 13.47 -2.06 -10.22
N LEU A 727 13.91 -2.59 -11.37
CA LEU A 727 13.01 -2.87 -12.50
C LEU A 727 12.36 -4.25 -12.41
N THR A 728 11.05 -4.29 -12.58
CA THR A 728 10.30 -5.54 -12.79
C THR A 728 10.41 -6.01 -14.24
N GLU A 729 10.03 -7.26 -14.51
CA GLU A 729 10.02 -7.82 -15.88
C GLU A 729 9.10 -7.03 -16.83
N GLU A 730 7.87 -6.74 -16.42
CA GLU A 730 6.91 -5.99 -17.25
C GLU A 730 7.41 -4.57 -17.56
N GLN A 731 8.08 -3.90 -16.62
CA GLN A 731 8.66 -2.56 -16.83
C GLN A 731 9.74 -2.59 -17.91
N LEU A 732 10.68 -3.54 -17.82
CA LEU A 732 11.76 -3.65 -18.79
C LEU A 732 11.22 -4.10 -20.16
N ALA A 733 10.34 -5.09 -20.20
CA ALA A 733 9.76 -5.58 -21.43
C ALA A 733 8.94 -4.49 -22.17
N GLY A 734 8.08 -3.76 -21.44
CA GLY A 734 7.33 -2.64 -22.00
C GLY A 734 8.24 -1.53 -22.53
N LEU A 735 9.36 -1.27 -21.86
CA LEU A 735 10.36 -0.31 -22.34
C LEU A 735 11.09 -0.78 -23.60
N LEU A 736 11.53 -2.03 -23.64
CA LEU A 736 12.20 -2.59 -24.81
C LEU A 736 11.25 -2.67 -26.02
N ASP A 737 9.96 -2.95 -25.80
CA ASP A 737 8.95 -2.89 -26.85
C ASP A 737 8.75 -1.45 -27.37
N ALA A 738 8.74 -0.46 -26.48
CA ALA A 738 8.44 0.93 -26.80
C ALA A 738 9.54 1.66 -27.62
N ILE A 739 10.75 1.11 -27.72
CA ILE A 739 11.89 1.76 -28.39
C ILE A 739 12.26 1.09 -29.71
N LYS A 740 12.65 1.89 -30.72
CA LYS A 740 13.09 1.40 -32.04
C LYS A 740 14.33 2.17 -32.52
N GLY A 741 15.24 1.48 -33.20
CA GLY A 741 16.41 2.12 -33.82
C GLY A 741 17.48 2.59 -32.83
N VAL A 742 17.44 2.09 -31.59
CA VAL A 742 18.43 2.36 -30.53
C VAL A 742 19.74 1.65 -30.85
N GLU A 743 20.81 2.41 -30.95
CA GLU A 743 22.18 1.96 -31.14
C GLU A 743 22.78 1.41 -29.84
N ARG A 744 22.61 2.13 -28.73
CA ARG A 744 23.22 1.81 -27.43
C ARG A 744 22.15 1.71 -26.35
N LEU A 745 22.04 0.55 -25.73
CA LEU A 745 21.22 0.33 -24.53
C LEU A 745 22.16 0.11 -23.33
N VAL A 746 22.12 1.00 -22.36
CA VAL A 746 23.00 0.97 -21.18
C VAL A 746 22.15 0.76 -19.93
N LEU A 747 22.36 -0.37 -19.26
CA LEU A 747 21.67 -0.76 -18.02
C LEU A 747 22.60 -0.50 -16.83
N VAL A 748 22.25 0.46 -15.97
CA VAL A 748 23.10 0.91 -14.87
C VAL A 748 22.46 0.54 -13.54
N GLY A 749 23.22 -0.07 -12.63
CA GLY A 749 22.70 -0.48 -11.34
C GLY A 749 23.69 -1.28 -10.50
N ASP A 750 23.20 -1.84 -9.40
CA ASP A 750 23.94 -2.77 -8.54
C ASP A 750 23.04 -3.98 -8.24
N PRO A 751 23.32 -5.17 -8.80
CA PRO A 751 22.47 -6.35 -8.65
C PRO A 751 22.45 -6.90 -7.21
N LYS A 752 23.33 -6.40 -6.33
CA LYS A 752 23.44 -6.78 -4.92
C LYS A 752 22.45 -6.00 -4.03
N GLN A 753 21.87 -4.91 -4.55
CA GLN A 753 20.87 -4.14 -3.83
C GLN A 753 19.52 -4.87 -3.76
N LEU A 754 18.63 -4.33 -2.93
CA LEU A 754 17.27 -4.83 -2.79
C LEU A 754 16.58 -5.03 -4.16
N PRO A 755 15.86 -6.15 -4.33
CA PRO A 755 15.14 -6.46 -5.56
C PRO A 755 14.01 -5.45 -5.84
N PRO A 756 13.45 -5.45 -7.06
CA PRO A 756 12.27 -4.64 -7.37
C PRO A 756 11.10 -5.01 -6.46
N ILE A 757 10.24 -4.01 -6.22
CA ILE A 757 8.92 -4.23 -5.63
C ILE A 757 7.99 -4.61 -6.79
N GLY A 758 7.70 -5.91 -6.93
CA GLY A 758 6.90 -6.48 -8.01
C GLY A 758 7.59 -7.67 -8.68
N ALA A 759 6.98 -8.21 -9.74
CA ALA A 759 7.35 -9.50 -10.32
C ALA A 759 8.69 -9.49 -11.08
N GLY A 760 9.55 -10.46 -10.73
CA GLY A 760 10.77 -10.82 -11.46
C GLY A 760 11.99 -9.93 -11.17
N ARG A 761 13.19 -10.37 -11.57
CA ARG A 761 14.48 -9.67 -11.32
C ARG A 761 15.35 -9.57 -12.59
N PRO A 762 14.82 -9.01 -13.69
CA PRO A 762 15.43 -9.12 -15.01
C PRO A 762 16.85 -8.53 -15.08
N TYR A 763 17.18 -7.50 -14.29
CA TYR A 763 18.52 -6.93 -14.29
C TYR A 763 19.58 -7.91 -13.76
N VAL A 764 19.25 -8.68 -12.72
CA VAL A 764 20.14 -9.70 -12.15
C VAL A 764 20.42 -10.79 -13.19
N ASP A 765 19.38 -11.26 -13.87
CA ASP A 765 19.49 -12.29 -14.90
C ASP A 765 20.29 -11.81 -16.13
N ILE A 766 20.08 -10.56 -16.55
CA ILE A 766 20.85 -9.95 -17.65
C ILE A 766 22.32 -9.77 -17.26
N VAL A 767 22.60 -9.33 -16.04
CA VAL A 767 23.98 -9.24 -15.54
C VAL A 767 24.65 -10.61 -15.60
N GLN A 768 24.00 -11.65 -15.07
CA GLN A 768 24.53 -13.01 -15.08
C GLN A 768 24.77 -13.54 -16.51
N GLN A 769 23.87 -13.23 -17.45
CA GLN A 769 23.99 -13.61 -18.85
C GLN A 769 25.13 -12.90 -19.60
N LEU A 770 25.48 -11.67 -19.20
CA LEU A 770 26.54 -10.86 -19.83
C LEU A 770 27.89 -10.99 -19.13
N MET A 771 27.93 -11.53 -17.91
CA MET A 771 29.14 -11.70 -17.12
C MET A 771 30.01 -12.84 -17.69
N PRO A 772 31.31 -12.62 -17.96
CA PRO A 772 32.20 -13.68 -18.41
C PRO A 772 32.65 -14.56 -17.23
N GLU A 773 32.91 -15.84 -17.49
CA GLU A 773 33.30 -16.82 -16.45
C GLU A 773 34.58 -16.43 -15.69
N ASN A 774 35.52 -15.74 -16.35
CA ASN A 774 36.80 -15.33 -15.76
C ASN A 774 36.79 -13.91 -15.16
N ILE A 775 35.63 -13.27 -14.97
CA ILE A 775 35.55 -11.85 -14.59
C ILE A 775 36.31 -11.51 -13.30
N ASP A 776 36.31 -12.41 -12.31
CA ASP A 776 36.94 -12.14 -11.02
C ASP A 776 38.49 -12.11 -11.10
N SER A 777 39.07 -12.64 -12.18
CA SER A 777 40.51 -12.58 -12.45
C SER A 777 40.95 -11.35 -13.26
N LEU A 778 40.00 -10.53 -13.75
CA LEU A 778 40.29 -9.39 -14.63
C LEU A 778 40.42 -8.07 -13.85
N PHE A 779 41.36 -7.23 -14.26
CA PHE A 779 41.37 -5.81 -13.92
C PHE A 779 41.82 -4.94 -15.11
N PRO A 780 41.06 -3.91 -15.51
CA PRO A 780 39.69 -3.57 -15.08
C PRO A 780 38.68 -4.71 -15.30
N LYS A 781 37.62 -4.79 -14.47
CA LYS A 781 36.52 -5.77 -14.64
C LYS A 781 35.59 -5.37 -15.78
N VAL A 782 36.15 -5.31 -16.99
CA VAL A 782 35.46 -4.90 -18.21
C VAL A 782 35.66 -6.00 -19.24
N SER A 783 34.55 -6.41 -19.85
CA SER A 783 34.51 -7.38 -20.94
C SER A 783 33.41 -6.98 -21.92
N TYR A 784 33.25 -7.73 -22.99
CA TYR A 784 32.23 -7.47 -23.99
C TYR A 784 30.83 -7.37 -23.36
N CYS A 785 30.13 -6.25 -23.57
CA CYS A 785 28.83 -5.92 -22.95
C CYS A 785 28.81 -5.78 -21.41
N TYR A 786 29.95 -5.85 -20.72
CA TYR A 786 30.02 -5.86 -19.26
C TYR A 786 31.06 -4.86 -18.73
N ALA A 787 30.66 -4.02 -17.79
CA ALA A 787 31.59 -3.18 -17.03
C ALA A 787 31.18 -3.14 -15.55
N GLU A 788 32.08 -3.57 -14.66
CA GLU A 788 31.92 -3.46 -13.22
C GLU A 788 32.98 -2.51 -12.66
N LEU A 789 32.53 -1.44 -12.00
CA LEU A 789 33.40 -0.52 -11.29
C LEU A 789 33.65 -1.04 -9.88
N THR A 790 34.91 -1.33 -9.58
CA THR A 790 35.37 -1.91 -8.31
C THR A 790 36.05 -0.87 -7.41
N VAL A 791 36.61 0.20 -8.01
CA VAL A 791 37.31 1.23 -7.23
C VAL A 791 36.32 2.26 -6.70
N THR A 792 36.01 2.16 -5.40
CA THR A 792 35.16 3.14 -4.71
C THR A 792 35.95 4.42 -4.44
N ARG A 793 35.36 5.58 -4.77
CA ARG A 793 35.95 6.92 -4.53
C ARG A 793 35.12 7.79 -3.61
N ARG A 794 34.08 7.22 -3.01
CA ARG A 794 33.10 7.92 -2.16
C ARG A 794 33.72 8.56 -0.91
N GLN A 795 34.92 8.13 -0.53
CA GLN A 795 35.59 8.47 0.73
C GLN A 795 37.11 8.60 0.48
N GLN A 796 37.67 9.79 0.70
CA GLN A 796 39.13 10.01 0.60
C GLN A 796 39.84 9.20 1.68
N ASN A 797 40.78 8.32 1.28
CA ASN A 797 41.68 7.65 2.20
C ASN A 797 42.60 8.70 2.86
N GLN A 798 42.42 8.93 4.16
CA GLN A 798 43.43 9.63 4.98
C GLN A 798 44.35 8.66 5.74
N GLY A 799 44.31 7.35 5.48
CA GLY A 799 45.22 6.38 6.11
C GLY A 799 45.22 5.02 5.42
N LEU A 800 46.36 4.32 5.50
CA LEU A 800 46.64 3.01 4.89
C LEU A 800 45.76 1.89 5.50
N GLY A 801 44.86 1.32 4.71
CA GLY A 801 44.06 0.12 5.04
C GLY A 801 42.72 0.08 4.27
N GLU A 802 42.16 -1.11 4.03
CA GLU A 802 40.80 -1.25 3.49
C GLU A 802 39.76 -0.83 4.53
N ARG A 803 38.73 -0.09 4.09
CA ARG A 803 37.65 0.41 4.96
C ARG A 803 36.75 -0.73 5.45
N VAL A 804 36.73 -0.96 6.77
CA VAL A 804 35.98 -2.06 7.43
C VAL A 804 34.48 -2.05 7.10
N ASP A 805 33.87 -0.88 6.93
CA ASP A 805 32.45 -0.76 6.53
C ASP A 805 32.17 -1.28 5.12
N ILE A 806 33.13 -1.12 4.20
CA ILE A 806 33.01 -1.65 2.83
C ILE A 806 33.15 -3.17 2.85
N LEU A 807 34.10 -3.68 3.64
CA LEU A 807 34.27 -5.13 3.83
C LEU A 807 33.03 -5.76 4.47
N LEU A 808 32.45 -5.10 5.48
CA LEU A 808 31.20 -5.52 6.11
C LEU A 808 30.03 -5.52 5.13
N ALA A 809 29.86 -4.48 4.32
CA ALA A 809 28.84 -4.47 3.27
C ALA A 809 29.08 -5.63 2.28
N ASN A 810 30.31 -5.83 1.83
CA ASN A 810 30.66 -6.89 0.88
C ASN A 810 30.43 -8.30 1.42
N ALA A 811 30.53 -8.53 2.74
CA ALA A 811 30.15 -9.80 3.36
C ALA A 811 28.68 -10.17 3.10
N PHE A 812 27.81 -9.17 2.93
CA PHE A 812 26.41 -9.33 2.54
C PHE A 812 26.17 -9.15 1.04
N SER A 813 27.21 -9.11 0.19
CA SER A 813 27.03 -9.00 -1.26
C SER A 813 26.70 -10.33 -1.96
N GLY A 814 26.94 -11.46 -1.29
CA GLY A 814 26.64 -12.79 -1.81
C GLY A 814 27.74 -13.50 -2.58
N LYS A 815 28.97 -12.95 -2.63
CA LYS A 815 30.13 -13.65 -3.18
C LYS A 815 30.64 -14.75 -2.24
N SER A 816 31.33 -15.77 -2.78
CA SER A 816 32.12 -16.72 -1.98
C SER A 816 33.08 -15.93 -1.10
N GLN A 817 33.14 -16.26 0.20
CA GLN A 817 33.98 -15.54 1.16
C GLN A 817 35.43 -15.47 0.64
N ASP A 818 35.90 -14.26 0.35
CA ASP A 818 37.33 -14.00 0.25
C ASP A 818 37.95 -14.23 1.65
N ALA A 819 39.24 -14.56 1.71
CA ALA A 819 39.98 -14.84 2.95
C ALA A 819 39.87 -13.72 4.03
N GLY A 820 39.42 -12.52 3.68
CA GLY A 820 39.18 -11.40 4.59
C GLY A 820 37.80 -11.35 5.27
N ALA A 821 36.87 -12.26 4.97
CA ALA A 821 35.56 -12.28 5.64
C ALA A 821 35.70 -12.53 7.15
N ASP A 822 36.64 -13.39 7.55
CA ASP A 822 36.96 -13.66 8.95
C ASP A 822 37.65 -12.47 9.63
N GLU A 823 38.42 -11.68 8.88
CA GLU A 823 39.05 -10.45 9.39
C GLU A 823 38.03 -9.38 9.78
N VAL A 824 36.92 -9.23 9.03
CA VAL A 824 35.85 -8.28 9.37
C VAL A 824 35.24 -8.59 10.74
N TRP A 825 34.93 -9.87 10.99
CA TRP A 825 34.33 -10.28 12.26
C TRP A 825 35.30 -10.11 13.43
N ASN A 826 36.59 -10.40 13.22
CA ASN A 826 37.63 -10.20 14.23
C ASN A 826 37.90 -8.72 14.53
N ILE A 827 37.84 -7.84 13.52
CA ILE A 827 37.98 -6.38 13.71
C ILE A 827 36.78 -5.80 14.47
N LEU A 828 35.58 -6.34 14.21
CA LEU A 828 34.34 -5.90 14.86
C LEU A 828 34.21 -6.38 16.31
N ASP A 829 35.01 -7.34 16.78
CA ASP A 829 35.05 -7.77 18.19
C ASP A 829 35.52 -6.65 19.14
N ASN A 830 36.14 -5.58 18.64
CA ASN A 830 36.49 -4.38 19.42
C ASN A 830 35.38 -3.30 19.44
N ASP A 831 34.20 -3.58 18.89
CA ASP A 831 32.97 -2.75 18.89
C ASP A 831 33.08 -1.31 18.33
N GLU A 832 34.25 -0.79 17.94
CA GLU A 832 34.42 0.56 17.37
C GLU A 832 35.60 0.67 16.41
N THR A 833 35.31 1.14 15.20
CA THR A 833 36.29 1.61 14.22
C THR A 833 35.94 3.05 13.83
N PRO A 834 36.80 3.78 13.10
CA PRO A 834 36.46 5.12 12.60
C PRO A 834 35.19 5.17 11.74
N TYR A 835 34.78 4.03 11.18
CA TYR A 835 33.74 3.95 10.15
C TYR A 835 32.52 3.09 10.54
N VAL A 836 32.68 2.14 11.45
CA VAL A 836 31.63 1.25 11.97
C VAL A 836 31.64 1.26 13.49
N LYS A 837 30.47 1.44 14.10
CA LYS A 837 30.22 1.22 15.53
C LYS A 837 29.15 0.16 15.70
N LEU A 838 29.40 -0.87 16.51
CA LEU A 838 28.38 -1.83 16.93
C LEU A 838 27.83 -1.43 18.30
N VAL A 839 26.51 -1.53 18.46
CA VAL A 839 25.80 -1.19 19.70
C VAL A 839 24.75 -2.26 19.94
N LYS A 840 24.97 -3.09 20.97
CA LYS A 840 24.05 -4.15 21.34
C LYS A 840 22.92 -3.63 22.22
N TRP A 841 21.70 -4.06 21.95
CA TRP A 841 20.55 -3.91 22.84
C TRP A 841 19.82 -5.24 23.02
N ASN A 842 19.10 -5.42 24.12
CA ASN A 842 18.32 -6.64 24.35
C ASN A 842 16.84 -6.36 24.61
N GLN A 843 16.52 -5.18 25.15
CA GLN A 843 15.14 -4.76 25.46
C GLN A 843 14.74 -3.52 24.66
N PRO A 844 13.49 -3.39 24.18
CA PRO A 844 13.02 -2.24 23.41
C PRO A 844 13.27 -0.89 24.08
N ASP A 845 13.16 -0.81 25.42
CA ASP A 845 13.37 0.44 26.16
C ASP A 845 14.84 0.92 26.10
N GLN A 846 15.80 -0.01 26.01
CA GLN A 846 17.23 0.31 25.86
C GLN A 846 17.54 0.93 24.49
N LEU A 847 16.79 0.55 23.46
CA LEU A 847 17.03 1.01 22.09
C LEU A 847 16.97 2.54 22.01
N PHE A 848 15.96 3.16 22.60
CA PHE A 848 15.76 4.61 22.52
C PHE A 848 16.82 5.37 23.31
N GLU A 849 17.22 4.85 24.48
CA GLU A 849 18.31 5.42 25.27
C GLU A 849 19.64 5.39 24.49
N LEU A 850 20.02 4.21 23.99
CA LEU A 850 21.26 4.01 23.22
C LEU A 850 21.25 4.82 21.92
N LEU A 851 20.13 4.86 21.21
CA LEU A 851 19.96 5.68 20.01
C LEU A 851 20.18 7.17 20.33
N THR A 852 19.62 7.65 21.44
CA THR A 852 19.80 9.04 21.88
C THR A 852 21.25 9.34 22.21
N GLN A 853 21.92 8.47 22.97
CA GLN A 853 23.33 8.62 23.32
C GLN A 853 24.21 8.72 22.06
N HIS A 854 23.98 7.88 21.06
CA HIS A 854 24.73 7.89 19.82
C HIS A 854 24.37 9.06 18.90
N ILE A 855 23.12 9.53 18.88
CA ILE A 855 22.74 10.76 18.18
C ILE A 855 23.49 11.97 18.79
N VAL A 856 23.51 12.08 20.12
CA VAL A 856 24.24 13.15 20.82
C VAL A 856 25.73 13.11 20.47
N LYS A 857 26.35 11.94 20.51
CA LYS A 857 27.78 11.75 20.19
C LYS A 857 28.09 12.09 18.74
N GLU A 858 27.39 11.48 17.78
CA GLU A 858 27.75 11.55 16.35
C GLU A 858 27.27 12.83 15.66
N LEU A 859 26.26 13.52 16.21
CA LEU A 859 25.84 14.85 15.74
C LEU A 859 26.51 15.99 16.53
N HIS A 860 27.41 15.68 17.46
CA HIS A 860 28.14 16.63 18.30
C HIS A 860 27.23 17.57 19.11
N LEU A 861 26.16 17.00 19.69
CA LEU A 861 25.26 17.73 20.58
C LEU A 861 25.89 17.87 21.97
N THR A 862 25.58 18.95 22.67
CA THR A 862 26.11 19.20 24.02
C THR A 862 25.48 18.28 25.08
N SER A 863 24.23 17.88 24.89
CA SER A 863 23.49 16.95 25.76
C SER A 863 22.25 16.40 25.03
N ASP A 864 21.52 15.49 25.68
CA ASP A 864 20.22 15.00 25.19
C ASP A 864 19.08 16.04 25.30
N GLN A 865 19.36 17.22 25.86
CA GLN A 865 18.46 18.38 25.94
C GLN A 865 18.79 19.45 24.89
N ASP A 866 19.84 19.26 24.09
CA ASP A 866 20.33 20.25 23.13
C ASP A 866 19.46 20.28 21.86
N GLU A 867 18.29 20.92 21.97
CA GLU A 867 17.40 21.11 20.83
C GLU A 867 18.10 21.94 19.76
N VAL A 868 18.72 23.06 20.11
CA VAL A 868 19.38 23.98 19.16
C VAL A 868 20.43 23.27 18.30
N GLY A 869 21.32 22.50 18.91
CA GLY A 869 22.31 21.69 18.20
C GLY A 869 21.65 20.69 17.23
N PHE A 870 20.59 20.02 17.69
CA PHE A 870 19.83 19.10 16.86
C PHE A 870 19.14 19.81 15.68
N GLU A 871 18.48 20.95 15.91
CA GLU A 871 17.86 21.76 14.85
C GLU A 871 18.91 22.22 13.82
N CYS A 872 20.10 22.60 14.27
CA CYS A 872 21.22 22.97 13.40
C CYS A 872 21.79 21.80 12.59
N SER A 873 21.73 20.58 13.13
CA SER A 873 22.09 19.35 12.41
C SER A 873 21.15 19.08 11.22
N LEU A 874 19.88 19.48 11.33
CA LEU A 874 18.86 19.34 10.28
C LEU A 874 18.94 20.41 9.19
N GLY A 875 19.75 21.45 9.37
CA GLY A 875 19.81 22.60 8.44
C GLY A 875 19.32 23.92 9.03
N GLY A 876 18.90 23.93 10.30
CA GLY A 876 18.50 25.14 10.99
C GLY A 876 19.66 26.10 11.23
N THR A 877 19.38 27.40 11.21
CA THR A 877 20.34 28.45 11.56
C THR A 877 19.96 29.10 12.90
N ALA A 878 20.80 28.96 13.91
CA ALA A 878 20.54 29.49 15.24
C ALA A 878 20.38 31.02 15.22
N GLY A 879 19.23 31.50 15.69
CA GLY A 879 18.95 32.91 15.93
C GLY A 879 19.12 33.28 17.41
N ARG A 880 18.67 34.49 17.79
CA ARG A 880 18.74 34.96 19.18
C ARG A 880 17.77 34.26 20.13
N THR A 881 16.63 33.76 19.62
CA THR A 881 15.55 33.20 20.44
C THR A 881 15.00 31.86 19.95
N HIS A 882 15.35 31.44 18.72
CA HIS A 882 14.92 30.19 18.09
C HIS A 882 15.80 29.93 16.86
N VAL A 883 15.79 28.68 16.37
CA VAL A 883 16.53 28.28 15.15
C VAL A 883 15.63 28.44 13.93
N PHE A 884 16.10 29.10 12.88
CA PHE A 884 15.33 29.35 11.66
C PHE A 884 15.60 28.31 10.57
N PHE A 885 14.54 27.85 9.91
CA PHE A 885 14.60 26.98 8.74
C PHE A 885 14.15 27.73 7.49
N ASN A 886 15.12 28.14 6.67
CA ASN A 886 14.88 28.96 5.49
C ASN A 886 15.19 28.19 4.22
N THR A 887 14.44 28.47 3.16
CA THR A 887 14.77 28.05 1.80
C THR A 887 16.02 28.79 1.31
N ALA A 888 16.84 28.17 0.46
CA ALA A 888 18.03 28.79 -0.10
C ALA A 888 17.69 30.12 -0.80
N TYR A 889 18.55 31.13 -0.61
CA TYR A 889 18.34 32.46 -1.19
C TYR A 889 19.68 33.15 -1.48
N GLY A 890 19.89 33.53 -2.74
CA GLY A 890 21.18 34.04 -3.21
C GLY A 890 22.27 32.99 -2.97
N ASP A 891 23.39 33.41 -2.38
CA ASP A 891 24.51 32.51 -2.03
C ASP A 891 24.32 31.80 -0.68
N LYS A 892 23.20 32.02 0.03
CA LYS A 892 22.94 31.37 1.32
C LYS A 892 22.29 30.01 1.10
N PRO A 893 22.86 28.93 1.64
CA PRO A 893 22.27 27.61 1.53
C PRO A 893 20.93 27.53 2.26
N GLY A 894 20.06 26.68 1.75
CA GLY A 894 18.78 26.36 2.35
C GLY A 894 18.90 25.28 3.41
N ALA A 895 17.87 25.12 4.23
CA ALA A 895 17.82 24.08 5.26
C ALA A 895 17.93 22.67 4.67
N SER A 896 17.40 22.46 3.45
CA SER A 896 17.41 21.13 2.82
C SER A 896 18.80 20.61 2.46
N GLU A 897 19.83 21.45 2.42
CA GLU A 897 21.21 21.05 2.13
C GLU A 897 21.73 20.03 3.14
N LYS A 898 21.38 20.19 4.41
CA LYS A 898 21.79 19.27 5.48
C LYS A 898 20.84 18.08 5.68
N ALA A 899 19.74 18.01 4.92
CA ALA A 899 18.73 16.97 5.10
C ALA A 899 19.32 15.56 4.95
N GLU A 900 20.36 15.38 4.13
CA GLU A 900 21.02 14.09 3.89
C GLU A 900 22.31 13.90 4.71
N ASN A 901 22.65 14.80 5.66
CA ASN A 901 23.87 14.66 6.46
C ASN A 901 23.84 13.46 7.41
N TRP A 902 22.66 13.07 7.87
CA TRP A 902 22.49 11.86 8.68
C TRP A 902 21.13 11.21 8.45
N GLN A 903 21.01 9.92 8.75
CA GLN A 903 19.75 9.19 8.62
C GLN A 903 19.65 7.99 9.57
N ILE A 904 18.49 7.81 10.22
CA ILE A 904 18.17 6.55 10.90
C ILE A 904 17.49 5.61 9.88
N LEU A 905 17.92 4.36 9.86
CA LEU A 905 17.44 3.31 8.95
C LEU A 905 16.91 2.14 9.78
N SER A 906 15.72 1.63 9.44
CA SER A 906 15.16 0.42 10.05
C SER A 906 14.52 -0.47 8.97
N PRO A 907 14.57 -1.80 9.09
CA PRO A 907 13.86 -2.69 8.16
C PRO A 907 12.33 -2.59 8.33
N HIS A 908 11.86 -2.28 9.54
CA HIS A 908 10.44 -2.26 9.89
C HIS A 908 9.83 -0.86 9.85
N ARG A 909 8.55 -0.78 9.50
CA ARG A 909 7.78 0.46 9.53
C ARG A 909 7.06 0.65 10.87
N ALA A 910 6.34 -0.38 11.32
CA ALA A 910 5.31 -0.28 12.37
C ALA A 910 5.63 -1.08 13.64
N ALA A 911 6.68 -1.89 13.65
CA ALA A 911 7.16 -2.58 14.86
C ALA A 911 7.61 -1.59 15.96
N GLN A 912 7.87 -2.09 17.17
CA GLN A 912 8.37 -1.26 18.30
C GLN A 912 9.70 -0.54 17.98
N SER A 913 10.57 -1.19 17.20
CA SER A 913 11.81 -0.64 16.63
C SER A 913 11.62 -0.10 15.20
N GLY A 914 10.37 0.14 14.80
CA GLY A 914 9.98 0.58 13.46
C GLY A 914 10.10 2.08 13.27
N VAL A 915 10.14 2.50 12.01
CA VAL A 915 10.30 3.89 11.59
C VAL A 915 9.31 4.85 12.24
N GLU A 916 8.04 4.46 12.40
CA GLU A 916 7.01 5.37 12.94
C GLU A 916 7.21 5.67 14.42
N VAL A 917 7.56 4.66 15.23
CA VAL A 917 7.87 4.84 16.66
C VAL A 917 9.11 5.72 16.81
N ILE A 918 10.17 5.42 16.04
CA ILE A 918 11.42 6.17 16.09
C ILE A 918 11.21 7.63 15.68
N ASN A 919 10.47 7.90 14.60
CA ASN A 919 10.16 9.27 14.18
C ASN A 919 9.46 10.07 15.29
N ARG A 920 8.43 9.48 15.91
CA ARG A 920 7.70 10.10 17.00
C ARG A 920 8.60 10.36 18.21
N TYR A 921 9.41 9.37 18.60
CA TYR A 921 10.36 9.50 19.71
C TYR A 921 11.37 10.63 19.48
N ILE A 922 12.01 10.68 18.30
CA ILE A 922 13.01 11.70 17.97
C ILE A 922 12.38 13.09 17.95
N GLN A 923 11.19 13.24 17.36
CA GLN A 923 10.47 14.52 17.37
C GLN A 923 10.12 14.96 18.80
N ALA A 924 9.53 14.07 19.61
CA ALA A 924 9.17 14.36 20.99
C ALA A 924 10.39 14.72 21.87
N LYS A 925 11.54 14.08 21.63
CA LYS A 925 12.78 14.31 22.39
C LYS A 925 13.46 15.64 22.04
N PHE A 926 13.61 15.96 20.75
CA PHE A 926 14.46 17.06 20.28
C PHE A 926 13.70 18.24 19.64
N ARG A 927 12.37 18.23 19.62
CA ARG A 927 11.53 19.29 19.01
C ARG A 927 10.49 19.85 19.99
N ARG A 928 10.74 19.80 21.31
CA ARG A 928 9.73 20.18 22.33
C ARG A 928 9.32 21.64 22.21
N ASP A 929 10.26 22.54 21.94
CA ASP A 929 9.97 23.96 21.76
C ASP A 929 9.07 24.21 20.53
N ALA A 930 9.34 23.51 19.43
CA ALA A 930 8.53 23.59 18.22
C ALA A 930 7.12 22.99 18.45
N ILE A 931 7.01 21.85 19.15
CA ILE A 931 5.72 21.26 19.54
C ILE A 931 4.93 22.26 20.40
N TYR A 932 5.58 22.86 21.41
CA TYR A 932 4.96 23.87 22.26
C TYR A 932 4.48 25.09 21.46
N LEU A 933 5.29 25.61 20.52
CA LEU A 933 4.90 26.72 19.65
C LEU A 933 3.72 26.37 18.72
N SER A 934 3.65 25.13 18.25
CA SER A 934 2.58 24.64 17.37
C SER A 934 1.22 24.54 18.10
N SER A 935 1.24 24.30 19.43
CA SER A 935 0.04 24.23 20.26
C SER A 935 -0.62 25.59 20.52
N LYS A 936 0.08 26.71 20.25
CA LYS A 936 -0.41 28.06 20.54
C LYS A 936 -1.48 28.52 19.56
N THR A 937 -2.51 29.17 20.08
CA THR A 937 -3.63 29.74 19.30
C THR A 937 -3.62 31.28 19.34
N GLY A 938 -4.44 31.91 18.49
CA GLY A 938 -4.64 33.36 18.49
C GLY A 938 -3.38 34.20 18.19
N TYR A 939 -3.19 35.28 18.96
CA TYR A 939 -2.05 36.21 18.79
C TYR A 939 -0.69 35.60 19.16
N ALA A 940 -0.69 34.54 19.98
CA ALA A 940 0.52 33.84 20.39
C ALA A 940 1.02 32.83 19.33
N LYS A 941 0.20 32.48 18.35
CA LYS A 941 0.57 31.55 17.28
C LYS A 941 1.73 32.09 16.43
N ARG A 942 2.79 31.29 16.28
CA ARG A 942 3.99 31.65 15.51
C ARG A 942 4.24 30.74 14.32
N ILE A 943 3.88 29.46 14.41
CA ILE A 943 4.09 28.46 13.36
C ILE A 943 2.78 27.73 13.00
N PRO A 944 2.74 26.97 11.89
CA PRO A 944 1.55 26.18 11.50
C PRO A 944 1.15 25.15 12.55
N ASN A 945 -0.13 24.73 12.50
CA ASN A 945 -0.53 23.56 13.28
C ASN A 945 0.20 22.32 12.76
N PRO A 946 0.43 21.29 13.61
CA PRO A 946 0.90 20.00 13.16
C PRO A 946 0.01 19.45 12.03
N ALA A 947 0.60 18.89 10.98
CA ALA A 947 -0.14 18.31 9.86
C ALA A 947 -0.05 16.78 9.82
N GLY A 948 -1.19 16.15 9.57
CA GLY A 948 -1.30 14.72 9.35
C GLY A 948 -1.05 13.84 10.57
N PRO A 949 -1.08 12.52 10.39
CA PRO A 949 -1.05 11.53 11.47
C PRO A 949 0.31 11.44 12.17
N GLN A 950 1.36 12.01 11.60
CA GLN A 950 2.69 12.07 12.22
C GLN A 950 2.99 13.42 12.86
N GLY A 951 2.01 14.34 12.88
CA GLY A 951 2.17 15.64 13.53
C GLY A 951 3.32 16.46 12.95
N ILE A 952 3.42 16.57 11.62
CA ILE A 952 4.52 17.28 10.96
C ILE A 952 4.47 18.76 11.33
N ILE A 953 5.54 19.28 11.92
CA ILE A 953 5.69 20.67 12.33
C ILE A 953 6.83 21.37 11.59
N TRP A 954 6.95 22.67 11.84
CA TRP A 954 8.01 23.49 11.26
C TRP A 954 9.40 23.03 11.68
N GLY A 955 10.33 22.99 10.70
CA GLY A 955 11.70 22.50 10.87
C GLY A 955 11.86 20.98 10.85
N ASP A 956 10.77 20.22 10.71
CA ASP A 956 10.87 18.77 10.65
C ASP A 956 11.49 18.28 9.35
N LYS A 957 12.19 17.15 9.46
CA LYS A 957 12.68 16.40 8.32
C LYS A 957 11.58 15.49 7.79
N VAL A 958 11.25 15.63 6.51
CA VAL A 958 10.13 14.96 5.86
C VAL A 958 10.54 14.26 4.57
N ILE A 959 9.73 13.30 4.13
CA ILE A 959 9.86 12.63 2.84
C ILE A 959 8.54 12.72 2.08
N ASN A 960 8.61 13.00 0.78
CA ASN A 960 7.45 13.04 -0.09
C ASN A 960 7.08 11.64 -0.57
N ILE A 961 5.79 11.27 -0.46
CA ILE A 961 5.32 9.88 -0.64
C ILE A 961 4.69 9.62 -2.01
N LYS A 962 4.29 10.68 -2.73
CA LYS A 962 3.62 10.55 -4.03
C LYS A 962 4.22 11.48 -5.07
N ASN A 963 4.35 11.00 -6.30
CA ASN A 963 4.71 11.87 -7.42
C ASN A 963 3.60 12.90 -7.66
N ASP A 964 3.96 14.17 -7.80
CA ASP A 964 3.00 15.25 -8.08
C ASP A 964 3.62 16.24 -9.07
N GLY A 965 2.95 16.45 -10.21
CA GLY A 965 3.41 17.38 -11.26
C GLY A 965 2.82 18.79 -11.19
N LYS A 966 1.93 19.08 -10.23
CA LYS A 966 1.14 20.32 -10.17
C LYS A 966 1.29 21.05 -8.83
N ARG A 967 2.31 20.72 -8.04
CA ARG A 967 2.55 21.30 -6.72
C ARG A 967 2.79 22.80 -6.82
N LYS A 968 2.14 23.62 -5.97
CA LYS A 968 2.48 25.06 -5.91
C LYS A 968 3.86 25.23 -5.28
N VAL A 969 4.73 25.98 -5.95
CA VAL A 969 6.12 26.20 -5.57
C VAL A 969 6.43 27.70 -5.48
N PHE A 970 7.47 28.07 -4.73
CA PHE A 970 8.02 29.42 -4.72
C PHE A 970 9.55 29.38 -4.56
N PRO A 971 10.33 30.16 -5.34
CA PRO A 971 9.92 30.95 -6.51
C PRO A 971 9.23 30.10 -7.58
N ASP A 972 8.43 30.74 -8.44
CA ASP A 972 7.71 30.03 -9.50
C ASP A 972 8.72 29.48 -10.53
N LYS A 973 8.42 28.32 -11.14
CA LYS A 973 9.28 27.68 -12.15
C LYS A 973 8.46 26.88 -13.14
N GLU A 974 9.01 26.62 -14.33
CA GLU A 974 8.27 25.88 -15.37
C GLU A 974 7.84 24.46 -14.94
N ASN A 975 8.68 23.77 -14.16
CA ASN A 975 8.42 22.41 -13.73
C ASN A 975 8.08 22.32 -12.24
N HIS A 976 6.82 22.08 -11.92
CA HIS A 976 6.29 21.96 -10.55
C HIS A 976 6.42 20.56 -9.94
N TYR A 977 7.16 19.66 -10.58
CA TYR A 977 7.24 18.26 -10.18
C TYR A 977 7.96 18.05 -8.84
N VAL A 978 7.39 17.17 -8.04
CA VAL A 978 7.95 16.59 -6.82
C VAL A 978 7.93 15.07 -6.93
N ALA A 979 9.05 14.41 -6.61
CA ALA A 979 9.15 12.96 -6.67
C ALA A 979 8.77 12.28 -5.35
N ASN A 980 8.19 11.08 -5.44
CA ASN A 980 8.18 10.14 -4.33
C ASN A 980 9.64 9.78 -3.95
N GLY A 981 9.94 9.80 -2.66
CA GLY A 981 11.26 9.51 -2.09
C GLY A 981 12.14 10.74 -1.87
N ASP A 982 11.73 11.92 -2.33
CA ASP A 982 12.48 13.15 -2.09
C ASP A 982 12.39 13.54 -0.61
N ILE A 983 13.55 13.73 0.02
CA ILE A 983 13.67 14.16 1.41
C ILE A 983 13.77 15.69 1.41
N GLY A 984 13.19 16.32 2.42
CA GLY A 984 13.25 17.77 2.59
C GLY A 984 13.14 18.18 4.04
N ILE A 985 13.24 19.47 4.25
CA ILE A 985 13.01 20.11 5.54
C ILE A 985 11.79 21.02 5.42
N VAL A 986 10.92 20.99 6.43
CA VAL A 986 9.81 21.94 6.53
C VAL A 986 10.38 23.33 6.79
N THR A 987 10.35 24.17 5.78
CA THR A 987 10.83 25.56 5.82
C THR A 987 9.65 26.53 5.92
N GLY A 988 9.94 27.82 5.86
CA GLY A 988 8.93 28.86 5.66
C GLY A 988 8.56 29.61 6.93
N TYR A 989 7.27 29.86 7.13
CA TYR A 989 6.79 31.01 7.91
C TYR A 989 6.88 30.86 9.44
N TYR A 990 7.81 31.59 10.04
CA TYR A 990 7.70 32.06 11.43
C TYR A 990 6.98 33.43 11.45
N LYS A 991 5.76 33.47 11.97
CA LYS A 991 4.87 34.66 11.94
C LYS A 991 5.48 35.84 12.71
N LYS A 992 5.72 36.94 12.01
CA LYS A 992 6.06 38.23 12.65
C LYS A 992 4.81 38.94 13.19
N LYS A 993 4.98 39.79 14.20
CA LYS A 993 3.89 40.56 14.82
C LYS A 993 3.13 41.35 13.74
N GLY A 994 1.80 41.18 13.64
CA GLY A 994 0.93 41.88 12.68
C GLY A 994 0.74 41.20 11.31
N GLN A 995 1.42 40.09 11.01
CA GLN A 995 1.30 39.40 9.72
C GLN A 995 0.06 38.47 9.67
N LYS A 996 -0.62 38.39 8.51
CA LYS A 996 -1.69 37.39 8.29
C LYS A 996 -1.07 35.97 8.29
N PHE A 997 -1.78 35.03 8.91
CA PHE A 997 -1.30 33.66 9.09
C PHE A 997 -2.02 32.71 8.13
N PHE A 998 -1.27 31.95 7.33
CA PHE A 998 -1.81 30.91 6.45
C PHE A 998 -1.42 29.54 7.01
N ASN A 999 -2.41 28.70 7.28
CA ASN A 999 -2.18 27.37 7.84
C ASN A 999 -1.78 26.41 6.72
N LYS A 1000 -0.53 26.50 6.25
CA LYS A 1000 0.07 25.63 5.23
C LYS A 1000 1.51 25.31 5.63
N ILE A 1001 2.02 24.18 5.16
CA ILE A 1001 3.41 23.76 5.31
C ILE A 1001 4.16 24.11 4.02
N GLU A 1002 5.40 24.58 4.14
CA GLU A 1002 6.31 24.73 3.01
C GLU A 1002 7.51 23.81 3.21
N VAL A 1003 7.94 23.12 2.15
CA VAL A 1003 9.05 22.16 2.21
C VAL A 1003 10.06 22.51 1.15
N GLU A 1004 11.31 22.66 1.54
CA GLU A 1004 12.44 22.68 0.62
C GLU A 1004 13.00 21.25 0.51
N LEU A 1005 13.06 20.72 -0.72
CA LEU A 1005 13.52 19.36 -0.98
C LEU A 1005 15.02 19.35 -1.28
N SER A 1006 15.75 18.34 -0.81
CA SER A 1006 17.21 18.21 -1.01
C SER A 1006 17.59 18.08 -2.49
N ALA A 1007 16.73 17.42 -3.28
CA ALA A 1007 16.92 17.26 -4.71
C ALA A 1007 16.68 18.56 -5.51
N GLN A 1008 15.98 19.54 -4.92
CA GLN A 1008 15.56 20.77 -5.60
C GLN A 1008 15.71 21.99 -4.66
N PRO A 1009 16.95 22.33 -4.25
CA PRO A 1009 17.20 23.43 -3.32
C PRO A 1009 16.77 24.78 -3.92
N GLY A 1010 16.42 25.73 -3.05
CA GLY A 1010 15.93 27.06 -3.45
C GLY A 1010 14.44 27.15 -3.77
N PHE A 1011 13.71 26.04 -3.73
CA PHE A 1011 12.28 25.97 -4.03
C PHE A 1011 11.47 25.45 -2.84
N GLY A 1012 10.55 26.27 -2.33
CA GLY A 1012 9.60 25.92 -1.27
C GLY A 1012 8.27 25.43 -1.83
N TYR A 1013 7.99 24.14 -1.69
CA TYR A 1013 6.77 23.48 -2.13
C TYR A 1013 5.68 23.54 -1.06
N LYS A 1014 4.45 23.90 -1.45
CA LYS A 1014 3.34 24.19 -0.52
C LYS A 1014 2.44 22.98 -0.30
N TYR A 1015 2.13 22.67 0.95
CA TYR A 1015 1.24 21.60 1.41
C TYR A 1015 0.12 22.15 2.29
N TRP A 1016 -1.12 21.76 2.02
CA TRP A 1016 -2.30 22.21 2.77
C TRP A 1016 -2.79 21.15 3.75
N PRO A 1017 -3.32 21.53 4.94
CA PRO A 1017 -3.78 20.59 5.95
C PRO A 1017 -4.80 19.57 5.45
N ASN A 1018 -5.73 20.00 4.59
CA ASN A 1018 -6.76 19.12 4.03
C ASN A 1018 -6.20 17.97 3.16
N GLU A 1019 -4.95 18.08 2.66
CA GLU A 1019 -4.29 16.97 1.95
C GLU A 1019 -3.87 15.84 2.90
N PHE A 1020 -3.82 16.09 4.21
CA PHE A 1020 -3.41 15.12 5.23
C PHE A 1020 -4.58 14.51 5.99
N ASP A 1021 -5.76 15.14 5.93
CA ASP A 1021 -6.92 14.82 6.76
C ASP A 1021 -7.89 13.81 6.12
N ALA A 1022 -7.61 13.36 4.88
CA ALA A 1022 -8.45 12.36 4.22
C ALA A 1022 -8.21 10.98 4.84
N GLN A 1023 -9.20 10.43 5.56
CA GLN A 1023 -9.09 9.16 6.31
C GLN A 1023 -8.63 7.95 5.47
N GLU A 1024 -8.79 8.01 4.14
CA GLU A 1024 -8.44 6.95 3.20
C GLU A 1024 -7.27 7.29 2.25
N ALA A 1025 -6.81 8.55 2.20
CA ALA A 1025 -5.72 8.92 1.31
C ALA A 1025 -4.38 8.86 2.04
N THR A 1026 -3.37 8.28 1.38
CA THR A 1026 -1.99 8.34 1.87
C THR A 1026 -1.56 9.82 1.95
N PRO A 1027 -1.10 10.30 3.13
CA PRO A 1027 -0.60 11.65 3.28
C PRO A 1027 0.50 11.96 2.26
N PRO A 1028 0.57 13.19 1.73
CA PRO A 1028 1.59 13.54 0.74
C PRO A 1028 3.01 13.57 1.33
N LEU A 1029 3.16 13.75 2.65
CA LEU A 1029 4.42 13.74 3.38
C LEU A 1029 4.34 12.80 4.59
N GLU A 1030 5.48 12.24 4.97
CA GLU A 1030 5.73 11.57 6.26
C GLU A 1030 7.00 12.16 6.89
N LEU A 1031 7.17 12.03 8.20
CA LEU A 1031 8.44 12.31 8.89
C LEU A 1031 9.55 11.37 8.38
N ALA A 1032 10.77 11.88 8.36
CA ALA A 1032 11.93 11.21 7.79
C ALA A 1032 13.19 11.27 8.66
N TYR A 1033 13.06 11.43 9.98
CA TYR A 1033 14.19 11.23 10.91
C TYR A 1033 14.69 9.78 10.82
N ALA A 1034 13.76 8.84 10.75
CA ALA A 1034 13.94 7.45 10.39
C ALA A 1034 13.23 7.15 9.07
N LEU A 1035 13.81 6.24 8.27
CA LEU A 1035 13.26 5.76 7.01
C LEU A 1035 13.43 4.24 6.92
N THR A 1036 12.53 3.59 6.17
CA THR A 1036 12.71 2.17 5.87
C THR A 1036 13.84 2.01 4.86
N VAL A 1037 14.60 0.91 4.94
CA VAL A 1037 15.73 0.67 4.01
C VAL A 1037 15.28 0.77 2.55
N HIS A 1038 14.11 0.22 2.20
CA HIS A 1038 13.50 0.32 0.87
C HIS A 1038 13.34 1.78 0.39
N LYS A 1039 12.82 2.68 1.23
CA LYS A 1039 12.61 4.10 0.87
C LYS A 1039 13.93 4.87 0.65
N THR A 1040 15.07 4.29 1.04
CA THR A 1040 16.38 4.92 0.87
C THR A 1040 17.13 4.50 -0.39
N GLN A 1041 16.58 3.60 -1.20
CA GLN A 1041 17.16 3.27 -2.51
C GLN A 1041 17.38 4.55 -3.35
N GLY A 1042 18.52 4.62 -4.04
CA GLY A 1042 18.97 5.83 -4.76
C GLY A 1042 19.45 7.00 -3.89
N SER A 1043 19.37 6.92 -2.55
CA SER A 1043 19.82 7.96 -1.60
C SER A 1043 21.16 7.62 -0.95
N GLU A 1044 21.85 8.63 -0.43
CA GLU A 1044 23.10 8.48 0.33
C GLU A 1044 23.12 9.49 1.47
N PHE A 1045 23.67 9.11 2.62
CA PHE A 1045 23.69 9.94 3.82
C PHE A 1045 25.10 10.08 4.39
N GLY A 1046 25.40 11.15 5.11
CA GLY A 1046 26.68 11.29 5.82
C GLY A 1046 26.88 10.19 6.86
N THR A 1047 26.21 10.30 8.00
CA THR A 1047 26.22 9.28 9.07
C THR A 1047 24.90 8.51 9.10
N THR A 1048 24.93 7.18 9.21
CA THR A 1048 23.70 6.39 9.35
C THR A 1048 23.62 5.69 10.72
N PHE A 1049 22.39 5.56 11.22
CA PHE A 1049 22.06 4.75 12.40
C PHE A 1049 21.18 3.59 11.92
N LEU A 1050 21.73 2.38 11.81
CA LEU A 1050 21.03 1.20 11.33
C LEU A 1050 20.47 0.40 12.51
N ILE A 1051 19.15 0.34 12.61
CA ILE A 1051 18.45 -0.44 13.64
C ILE A 1051 18.18 -1.84 13.11
N ILE A 1052 18.66 -2.87 13.80
CA ILE A 1052 18.47 -4.28 13.45
C ILE A 1052 17.80 -4.99 14.63
N PRO A 1053 16.48 -5.19 14.61
CA PRO A 1053 15.80 -5.99 15.62
C PRO A 1053 16.01 -7.50 15.41
N ASN A 1054 15.76 -8.27 16.47
CA ASN A 1054 15.81 -9.72 16.49
C ASN A 1054 14.66 -10.23 17.36
N PRO A 1055 13.66 -10.93 16.79
CA PRO A 1055 13.63 -11.42 15.41
C PRO A 1055 13.25 -10.35 14.37
N CYS A 1056 13.83 -10.44 13.17
CA CYS A 1056 13.47 -9.59 12.03
C CYS A 1056 13.19 -10.44 10.79
N ARG A 1057 11.92 -10.78 10.55
CA ARG A 1057 11.49 -11.65 9.43
C ARG A 1057 11.75 -11.04 8.05
N LEU A 1058 11.75 -9.71 7.96
CA LEU A 1058 12.03 -8.99 6.71
C LEU A 1058 13.53 -8.93 6.39
N LEU A 1059 14.41 -9.28 7.34
CA LEU A 1059 15.85 -9.09 7.16
C LEU A 1059 16.38 -10.06 6.10
N SER A 1060 16.77 -9.53 4.95
CA SER A 1060 17.50 -10.26 3.92
C SER A 1060 18.94 -9.75 3.80
N ARG A 1061 19.75 -10.56 3.12
CA ARG A 1061 21.12 -10.18 2.75
C ARG A 1061 21.14 -8.88 1.93
N GLU A 1062 20.30 -8.78 0.91
CA GLU A 1062 20.19 -7.60 0.03
C GLU A 1062 19.75 -6.35 0.81
N MET A 1063 18.90 -6.53 1.83
CA MET A 1063 18.47 -5.44 2.71
C MET A 1063 19.63 -4.90 3.53
N LEU A 1064 20.39 -5.78 4.18
CA LEU A 1064 21.59 -5.40 4.94
C LEU A 1064 22.63 -4.74 4.04
N TYR A 1065 22.93 -5.32 2.88
CA TYR A 1065 23.83 -4.72 1.90
C TYR A 1065 23.35 -3.33 1.47
N THR A 1066 22.06 -3.18 1.17
CA THR A 1066 21.49 -1.90 0.76
C THR A 1066 21.61 -0.86 1.87
N ALA A 1067 21.34 -1.23 3.13
CA ALA A 1067 21.43 -0.34 4.28
C ALA A 1067 22.89 0.08 4.57
N LEU A 1068 23.81 -0.88 4.59
CA LEU A 1068 25.24 -0.68 4.83
C LEU A 1068 25.94 0.09 3.70
N THR A 1069 25.32 0.22 2.53
CA THR A 1069 25.87 1.02 1.42
C THR A 1069 25.29 2.44 1.36
N ARG A 1070 24.44 2.84 2.32
CA ARG A 1070 23.83 4.18 2.34
C ARG A 1070 24.70 5.26 2.98
N HIS A 1071 25.65 4.95 3.87
CA HIS A 1071 26.48 5.96 4.52
C HIS A 1071 27.67 6.42 3.67
N LYS A 1072 28.12 7.64 3.91
CA LYS A 1072 29.33 8.25 3.33
C LYS A 1072 30.45 8.37 4.36
N ASN A 1073 30.15 8.58 5.63
CA ASN A 1073 31.18 8.83 6.64
C ASN A 1073 31.28 7.64 7.59
N LYS A 1074 30.21 7.37 8.35
CA LYS A 1074 30.16 6.38 9.42
C LYS A 1074 28.79 5.71 9.49
N VAL A 1075 28.76 4.45 9.92
CA VAL A 1075 27.55 3.71 10.28
C VAL A 1075 27.61 3.28 11.74
N VAL A 1076 26.54 3.56 12.48
CA VAL A 1076 26.29 3.04 13.83
C VAL A 1076 25.21 1.98 13.72
N ILE A 1077 25.53 0.73 14.04
CA ILE A 1077 24.63 -0.41 13.92
C ILE A 1077 24.11 -0.76 15.31
N LEU A 1078 22.83 -0.49 15.56
CA LEU A 1078 22.13 -0.85 16.79
C LEU A 1078 21.43 -2.20 16.58
N HIS A 1079 22.03 -3.29 17.08
CA HIS A 1079 21.55 -4.65 16.84
C HIS A 1079 20.98 -5.30 18.11
N GLN A 1080 19.87 -6.01 17.96
CA GLN A 1080 19.28 -6.79 19.04
C GLN A 1080 19.92 -8.18 19.09
N GLY A 1081 20.35 -8.61 20.28
CA GLY A 1081 21.01 -9.91 20.43
C GLY A 1081 22.43 -9.91 19.86
N ASP A 1082 22.93 -11.08 19.45
CA ASP A 1082 24.31 -11.22 18.95
C ASP A 1082 24.40 -10.90 17.45
N PHE A 1083 25.26 -9.94 17.09
CA PHE A 1083 25.49 -9.53 15.71
C PHE A 1083 26.03 -10.66 14.84
N LYS A 1084 26.80 -11.61 15.42
CA LYS A 1084 27.35 -12.76 14.70
C LYS A 1084 26.26 -13.70 14.18
N GLU A 1085 25.04 -13.65 14.73
CA GLU A 1085 23.93 -14.44 14.18
C GLU A 1085 23.54 -14.01 12.77
N LEU A 1086 23.85 -12.77 12.37
CA LEU A 1086 23.62 -12.29 11.00
C LEU A 1086 24.52 -12.99 9.97
N VAL A 1087 25.61 -13.65 10.40
CA VAL A 1087 26.41 -14.54 9.55
C VAL A 1087 25.55 -15.67 8.97
N LYS A 1088 24.49 -16.09 9.67
CA LYS A 1088 23.54 -17.10 9.14
C LYS A 1088 22.89 -16.63 7.83
N LEU A 1089 22.69 -15.32 7.64
CA LEU A 1089 22.18 -14.74 6.38
C LEU A 1089 23.23 -14.79 5.25
N VAL A 1090 24.51 -14.74 5.60
CA VAL A 1090 25.63 -14.94 4.66
C VAL A 1090 25.70 -16.42 4.25
N MET A 1091 25.59 -17.35 5.20
CA MET A 1091 25.71 -18.79 4.94
C MET A 1091 24.47 -19.42 4.29
N LYS A 1092 23.25 -18.94 4.59
CA LYS A 1092 22.00 -19.42 3.93
C LYS A 1092 22.10 -19.33 2.41
N ALA A 1093 22.81 -18.33 1.88
CA ALA A 1093 23.03 -18.15 0.45
C ALA A 1093 23.78 -19.31 -0.23
N ILE A 1094 24.66 -20.01 0.49
CA ILE A 1094 25.40 -21.17 -0.05
C ILE A 1094 24.48 -22.38 -0.22
N ARG A 1095 23.38 -22.47 0.54
CA ARG A 1095 22.38 -23.55 0.44
C ARG A 1095 21.18 -23.21 -0.45
N ILE A 1096 21.03 -21.96 -0.92
CA ILE A 1096 19.92 -21.50 -1.79
C ILE A 1096 20.37 -21.31 -3.25
N LEU A 1097 21.59 -21.72 -3.60
CA LEU A 1097 21.79 -22.33 -4.91
C LEU A 1097 21.70 -23.84 -4.71
N PRO A 1098 20.52 -24.46 -4.79
CA PRO A 1098 20.53 -25.68 -5.54
C PRO A 1098 21.00 -25.29 -6.95
N ASN A 1099 21.69 -26.19 -7.62
CA ASN A 1099 21.63 -26.17 -9.08
C ASN A 1099 20.18 -26.50 -9.50
N GLU A 1100 19.21 -25.63 -9.22
CA GLU A 1100 17.77 -25.74 -9.56
C GLU A 1100 17.38 -24.64 -10.55
#